data_AF-A0A9X1GJG8-F1
#
_entry.id   AF-A0A9X1GJG8-F1
#
_cell.length_a   1.000
_cell.length_b   1.000
_cell.length_c   1.000
_cell.angle_alpha   90.00
_cell.angle_beta   90.00
_cell.angle_gamma   90.00
#
_symmetry.space_group_name_H-M   'P 1'
#
loop_
_entity.id
_entity.type
_entity.pdbx_description
1 polymer ?
#
loop_
_entity_poly.entity_id
_entity_poly.type
_entity_poly.pdbx_seq_one_letter_code
_entity_poly.pdbx_strand_id
1 'polypeptide(L)'
;MTDNTLNTARNLGILSTTQTFNDFVGTTDPNDYYLFYLNSTQNLYLNISGGYYGLELYRDTNNNGLIESGETLISMTPDGSSLSSGGLSISQKVQSINNSYTKTISINGSLASGTYYVRVYSSGSNTNYNVAFSTQNIDTGTGIGGGTSGNDILNGTSGMDNLNGYEGNDILNGYGGMDNLNGDSGDDTLNGGDGMDNLNGGSGNDILNGGADADNINGGSGDDIINGGSGNDNINGGSGSDKAIFSGLSTGYSINMNGTSGTISGIDGTDLLTGIEYLQFDDRLISLLPSGEIRGNKWHDLNANGIKESSETGLSGWSVYIDGNNNNQLDAGETFTTTDINGNYAFTNLNAGTYILREVAQVSWQTSTPIGNSYTVDLNNGSTVNNQDFGGYQFGEISGNVWNDVNSNKIQNPDELGLSVWTVYLDQNQNHQLDVNELSTTTDINGNYTFNNLKPGTYYVAQVLKNNWQQTYPSSSLNQIQTQNLPVVTTTGSNAPVYLPNNDFFTANITPSTNISSSLINIDDFRADSRFAGINGSGWTTVILDTGIDLDDAFFGPDNNGDGIADRIVYQYDFADGDADASDVNGHGSNVSSIVASSDSIYTGMAPGANIIHLKVFKNNGSGNFGYTEQALQWVINNAAAYNIASVNMSLSDEQNYNTPQYLYGIGDELAALAAMNVIAVSASGNDFYRFNSVAGVSYPAADPNSLSIGAVYDANMGSVAYQSGATAVSTGSDRITPFSQRHQTLTTVFAPGAPITGAGPNSDLITQSGTSQAAPHITGIVVLAQQLAQQTLGRKLTFTEISNLLKSTGTTINDGDDEDDNVTNTGLNFKRVDVLALGEAILNLSYVQKTHTVNLSSGQQVANINFGNRSLAIFGTANKDTITGTINDDIIEGLSGNDTLNGGNGNDTLRGGDGNDILNGGAGVDYLEGGLGNDTFIVDNIGDVILENANAGTDIVQSSVTYALANNVENLTLIGNSAINGFGNSLNNKLIGNTASNTLTGGAGNDNLNGGTGADTLIGGLGNDIIYLGVDFDSDNVLYNLGDGADTIYQFNRDAGDRIGFTNLSSIDIHTNGINTYFRLSDGITGNASFATGALLMTLVSSSGFTSNNIGLNLTNDNTATFLFA
;
A
#
# COMPACT_ATOMS: atom_id res chain seq x y z
N MET A 1 -56.25 -23.47 17.51
CA MET A 1 -56.83 -24.81 17.22
C MET A 1 -58.16 -24.95 17.95
N THR A 2 -58.92 -26.02 17.68
CA THR A 2 -60.18 -26.33 18.37
C THR A 2 -60.02 -27.57 19.25
N ASP A 3 -59.58 -27.38 20.50
CA ASP A 3 -59.84 -28.32 21.59
C ASP A 3 -60.26 -27.53 22.84
N ASN A 4 -61.08 -28.14 23.70
CA ASN A 4 -62.01 -27.44 24.59
C ASN A 4 -61.57 -27.49 26.06
N THR A 5 -60.24 -27.44 26.28
CA THR A 5 -59.57 -27.66 27.57
C THR A 5 -58.71 -26.48 28.04
N LEU A 6 -58.27 -25.60 27.13
CA LEU A 6 -57.57 -24.34 27.45
C LEU A 6 -58.55 -23.16 27.43
N ASN A 7 -59.19 -22.90 28.58
CA ASN A 7 -59.90 -21.64 28.78
C ASN A 7 -58.92 -20.50 29.10
N THR A 8 -59.15 -19.35 28.46
CA THR A 8 -58.57 -18.02 28.77
C THR A 8 -57.06 -17.80 28.69
N ALA A 9 -56.33 -18.46 27.78
CA ALA A 9 -55.03 -17.90 27.34
C ALA A 9 -55.22 -16.46 26.80
N ARG A 10 -54.60 -15.46 27.45
CA ARG A 10 -54.74 -14.04 27.09
C ARG A 10 -53.59 -13.58 26.21
N ASN A 11 -53.89 -13.11 25.00
CA ASN A 11 -52.90 -12.68 24.02
C ASN A 11 -52.49 -11.22 24.27
N LEU A 12 -51.19 -10.98 24.48
CA LEU A 12 -50.58 -9.67 24.66
C LEU A 12 -50.05 -9.06 23.33
N GLY A 13 -50.03 -9.86 22.25
CA GLY A 13 -49.59 -9.42 20.92
C GLY A 13 -48.09 -9.57 20.66
N ILE A 14 -47.57 -8.72 19.76
CA ILE A 14 -46.16 -8.65 19.41
C ILE A 14 -45.51 -7.56 20.28
N LEU A 15 -44.43 -7.91 20.98
CA LEU A 15 -43.61 -6.93 21.70
C LEU A 15 -42.54 -6.36 20.76
N SER A 16 -42.47 -5.03 20.70
CA SER A 16 -41.46 -4.26 19.94
C SER A 16 -40.97 -2.99 20.67
N THR A 17 -41.64 -2.64 21.77
CA THR A 17 -41.36 -1.53 22.69
C THR A 17 -41.92 -1.90 24.07
N THR A 18 -41.58 -1.12 25.11
CA THR A 18 -42.15 -1.24 26.46
C THR A 18 -43.68 -1.27 26.46
N GLN A 19 -44.28 -2.24 27.17
CA GLN A 19 -45.71 -2.34 27.42
C GLN A 19 -45.99 -2.69 28.89
N THR A 20 -46.71 -1.81 29.57
CA THR A 20 -47.07 -1.96 31.00
C THR A 20 -48.53 -2.36 31.14
N PHE A 21 -48.78 -3.51 31.76
CA PHE A 21 -50.12 -4.02 32.01
C PHE A 21 -50.47 -3.89 33.50
N ASN A 22 -51.25 -2.85 33.81
CA ASN A 22 -51.84 -2.63 35.12
C ASN A 22 -53.07 -3.53 35.32
N ASP A 23 -53.42 -3.82 36.58
CA ASP A 23 -54.55 -4.68 36.96
C ASP A 23 -54.50 -6.12 36.38
N PHE A 24 -53.30 -6.71 36.32
CA PHE A 24 -53.12 -8.14 36.09
C PHE A 24 -53.73 -8.92 37.27
N VAL A 25 -54.73 -9.76 37.01
CA VAL A 25 -55.37 -10.57 38.07
C VAL A 25 -54.64 -11.89 38.23
N GLY A 26 -54.04 -12.12 39.40
CA GLY A 26 -53.38 -13.38 39.73
C GLY A 26 -54.40 -14.51 39.89
N THR A 27 -54.06 -15.68 39.35
CA THR A 27 -54.97 -16.81 39.14
C THR A 27 -54.53 -18.03 39.94
N THR A 28 -55.49 -18.90 40.27
CA THR A 28 -55.28 -20.19 40.94
C THR A 28 -55.59 -21.38 40.02
N ASP A 29 -55.90 -21.12 38.74
CA ASP A 29 -56.12 -22.17 37.74
C ASP A 29 -54.77 -22.44 37.02
N PRO A 30 -54.26 -23.69 37.02
CA PRO A 30 -53.00 -24.02 36.34
C PRO A 30 -53.08 -23.91 34.81
N ASN A 31 -54.26 -23.66 34.23
CA ASN A 31 -54.49 -23.56 32.79
C ASN A 31 -54.59 -22.12 32.25
N ASP A 32 -54.43 -21.10 33.10
CA ASP A 32 -54.60 -19.68 32.74
C ASP A 32 -53.23 -19.00 32.52
N TYR A 33 -52.98 -18.52 31.31
CA TYR A 33 -51.65 -18.08 30.82
C TYR A 33 -51.74 -16.77 30.04
N TYR A 34 -50.60 -16.09 29.93
CA TYR A 34 -50.41 -14.96 29.02
C TYR A 34 -49.45 -15.34 27.90
N LEU A 35 -49.81 -14.98 26.67
CA LEU A 35 -49.12 -15.33 25.43
C LEU A 35 -48.57 -14.07 24.76
N PHE A 36 -47.29 -14.07 24.42
CA PHE A 36 -46.66 -13.00 23.63
C PHE A 36 -45.73 -13.58 22.55
N TYR A 37 -45.43 -12.76 21.54
CA TYR A 37 -44.53 -13.11 20.45
C TYR A 37 -43.38 -12.09 20.34
N LEU A 38 -42.15 -12.60 20.20
CA LEU A 38 -40.96 -11.81 19.89
C LEU A 38 -40.63 -11.97 18.40
N ASN A 39 -40.56 -10.86 17.68
CA ASN A 39 -40.29 -10.83 16.23
C ASN A 39 -38.79 -10.92 15.89
N SER A 40 -37.91 -10.54 16.80
CA SER A 40 -36.45 -10.69 16.71
C SER A 40 -35.87 -11.16 18.05
N THR A 41 -34.57 -11.44 18.09
CA THR A 41 -33.87 -11.68 19.36
C THR A 41 -33.73 -10.37 20.12
N GLN A 42 -34.24 -10.31 21.36
CA GLN A 42 -34.27 -9.09 22.18
C GLN A 42 -34.07 -9.41 23.66
N ASN A 43 -33.55 -8.46 24.43
CA ASN A 43 -33.53 -8.55 25.89
C ASN A 43 -34.94 -8.28 26.44
N LEU A 44 -35.47 -9.23 27.21
CA LEU A 44 -36.75 -9.06 27.90
C LEU A 44 -36.49 -8.75 29.38
N TYR A 45 -37.02 -7.62 29.83
CA TYR A 45 -37.16 -7.27 31.24
C TYR A 45 -38.61 -7.52 31.65
N LEU A 46 -38.83 -8.52 32.50
CA LEU A 46 -40.15 -8.81 33.06
C LEU A 46 -40.16 -8.45 34.55
N ASN A 47 -40.79 -7.31 34.87
CA ASN A 47 -40.98 -6.82 36.23
C ASN A 47 -42.40 -7.11 36.69
N ILE A 48 -42.54 -7.94 37.74
CA ILE A 48 -43.82 -8.28 38.38
C ILE A 48 -43.79 -7.80 39.82
N SER A 49 -44.73 -6.93 40.22
CA SER A 49 -44.85 -6.45 41.61
C SER A 49 -46.13 -6.96 42.29
N GLY A 50 -45.99 -7.59 43.46
CA GLY A 50 -47.13 -8.02 44.29
C GLY A 50 -46.84 -9.17 45.26
N GLY A 51 -47.90 -9.84 45.74
CA GLY A 51 -47.86 -10.92 46.75
C GLY A 51 -47.88 -12.35 46.20
N TYR A 52 -47.14 -12.63 45.12
CA TYR A 52 -47.21 -13.89 44.37
C TYR A 52 -46.35 -15.02 44.94
N TYR A 53 -46.67 -16.25 44.52
CA TYR A 53 -46.14 -17.52 45.02
C TYR A 53 -45.42 -18.35 43.92
N GLY A 54 -45.09 -17.75 42.77
CA GLY A 54 -44.29 -18.44 41.73
C GLY A 54 -44.45 -17.82 40.35
N LEU A 55 -43.54 -18.18 39.45
CA LEU A 55 -43.46 -17.67 38.08
C LEU A 55 -42.87 -18.75 37.16
N GLU A 56 -43.49 -18.99 36.01
CA GLU A 56 -42.94 -19.88 34.97
C GLU A 56 -43.00 -19.22 33.60
N LEU A 57 -41.95 -19.40 32.80
CA LEU A 57 -41.81 -18.93 31.43
C LEU A 57 -41.42 -20.11 30.53
N TYR A 58 -42.22 -20.33 29.49
CA TYR A 58 -42.03 -21.38 28.50
C TYR A 58 -41.83 -20.77 27.11
N ARG A 59 -41.05 -21.43 26.26
CA ARG A 59 -40.99 -21.16 24.83
C ARG A 59 -41.62 -22.34 24.09
N ASP A 60 -42.68 -22.10 23.34
CA ASP A 60 -43.21 -23.12 22.43
C ASP A 60 -42.21 -23.28 21.28
N THR A 61 -41.50 -24.41 21.27
CA THR A 61 -40.38 -24.69 20.37
C THR A 61 -40.81 -25.41 19.10
N ASN A 62 -42.00 -26.02 19.12
CA ASN A 62 -42.55 -26.82 18.03
C ASN A 62 -43.77 -26.15 17.35
N ASN A 63 -44.23 -25.01 17.89
CA ASN A 63 -45.43 -24.24 17.53
C ASN A 63 -46.74 -25.07 17.55
N ASN A 64 -46.83 -26.10 18.41
CA ASN A 64 -48.04 -26.91 18.56
C ASN A 64 -49.05 -26.34 19.57
N GLY A 65 -48.74 -25.22 20.25
CA GLY A 65 -49.64 -24.52 21.16
C GLY A 65 -49.96 -25.25 22.46
N LEU A 66 -49.19 -26.29 22.80
CA LEU A 66 -49.19 -27.01 24.07
C LEU A 66 -47.82 -26.82 24.73
N ILE A 67 -47.76 -26.96 26.06
CA ILE A 67 -46.49 -26.81 26.80
C ILE A 67 -45.95 -28.21 27.11
N GLU A 68 -44.80 -28.55 26.55
CA GLU A 68 -44.20 -29.89 26.68
C GLU A 68 -43.10 -29.98 27.75
N SER A 69 -42.81 -31.21 28.17
CA SER A 69 -41.84 -31.56 29.23
C SER A 69 -40.38 -31.38 28.77
N GLY A 70 -39.99 -30.13 28.53
CA GLY A 70 -38.68 -29.69 28.07
C GLY A 70 -38.62 -28.20 27.67
N GLU A 71 -39.78 -27.54 27.58
CA GLU A 71 -39.92 -26.17 27.04
C GLU A 71 -39.87 -25.05 28.09
N THR A 72 -39.70 -25.43 29.37
CA THR A 72 -39.54 -24.52 30.50
C THR A 72 -38.20 -23.79 30.42
N LEU A 73 -38.20 -22.51 30.05
CA LEU A 73 -37.00 -21.68 30.11
C LEU A 73 -36.67 -21.28 31.55
N ILE A 74 -37.70 -20.87 32.29
CA ILE A 74 -37.63 -20.51 33.71
C ILE A 74 -38.80 -21.14 34.48
N SER A 75 -38.51 -21.67 35.66
CA SER A 75 -39.52 -21.99 36.67
C SER A 75 -39.01 -21.59 38.06
N MET A 76 -39.80 -20.78 38.77
CA MET A 76 -39.57 -20.43 40.17
C MET A 76 -40.76 -20.86 41.01
N THR A 77 -40.52 -21.77 41.94
CA THR A 77 -41.56 -22.44 42.73
C THR A 77 -41.91 -21.67 44.02
N PRO A 78 -42.99 -22.03 44.74
CA PRO A 78 -43.42 -21.32 45.94
C PRO A 78 -42.43 -21.30 47.12
N ASP A 79 -41.44 -22.20 47.16
CA ASP A 79 -40.40 -22.20 48.20
C ASP A 79 -39.20 -21.29 47.89
N GLY A 80 -39.18 -20.67 46.70
CA GLY A 80 -38.09 -19.81 46.23
C GLY A 80 -36.99 -20.53 45.45
N SER A 81 -37.08 -21.85 45.27
CA SER A 81 -36.23 -22.56 44.31
C SER A 81 -36.50 -22.10 42.88
N SER A 82 -35.44 -21.79 42.14
CA SER A 82 -35.48 -21.34 40.74
C SER A 82 -34.62 -22.21 39.85
N LEU A 83 -35.15 -22.52 38.68
CA LEU A 83 -34.44 -23.06 37.52
C LEU A 83 -34.49 -22.01 36.43
N SER A 84 -33.32 -21.67 35.85
CA SER A 84 -33.21 -20.94 34.60
C SER A 84 -32.35 -21.71 33.60
N SER A 85 -32.55 -21.43 32.32
CA SER A 85 -31.80 -22.00 31.21
C SER A 85 -31.61 -20.95 30.11
N GLY A 86 -30.80 -21.25 29.09
CA GLY A 86 -30.64 -20.38 27.92
C GLY A 86 -29.92 -19.03 28.17
N GLY A 87 -29.25 -18.86 29.30
CA GLY A 87 -28.53 -17.62 29.65
C GLY A 87 -29.37 -16.56 30.35
N LEU A 88 -30.61 -16.88 30.75
CA LEU A 88 -31.47 -15.96 31.48
C LEU A 88 -31.12 -15.89 32.97
N SER A 89 -31.10 -14.66 33.50
CA SER A 89 -30.92 -14.38 34.93
C SER A 89 -32.26 -14.05 35.60
N ILE A 90 -32.35 -14.32 36.91
CA ILE A 90 -33.53 -14.03 37.74
C ILE A 90 -33.04 -13.33 39.00
N SER A 91 -33.55 -12.13 39.26
CA SER A 91 -33.39 -11.46 40.56
C SER A 91 -34.73 -11.39 41.30
N GLN A 92 -34.69 -11.34 42.63
CA GLN A 92 -35.89 -11.37 43.47
C GLN A 92 -35.72 -10.46 44.70
N LYS A 93 -36.30 -9.25 44.63
CA LYS A 93 -36.33 -8.26 45.72
C LYS A 93 -37.58 -8.50 46.57
N VAL A 94 -37.44 -8.60 47.89
CA VAL A 94 -38.57 -8.69 48.83
C VAL A 94 -38.53 -7.46 49.73
N GLN A 95 -39.54 -6.62 49.63
CA GLN A 95 -39.67 -5.39 50.41
C GLN A 95 -40.89 -5.51 51.35
N SER A 96 -40.80 -4.93 52.54
CA SER A 96 -41.90 -4.91 53.51
C SER A 96 -42.11 -3.51 54.05
N ILE A 97 -43.31 -2.96 53.83
CA ILE A 97 -43.68 -1.61 54.24
C ILE A 97 -45.05 -1.68 54.91
N ASN A 98 -45.15 -1.23 56.16
CA ASN A 98 -46.42 -1.16 56.91
C ASN A 98 -47.24 -2.48 56.92
N ASN A 99 -46.57 -3.62 57.11
CA ASN A 99 -47.11 -4.99 57.03
C ASN A 99 -47.63 -5.44 55.64
N SER A 100 -47.49 -4.64 54.59
CA SER A 100 -47.60 -5.10 53.21
C SER A 100 -46.26 -5.64 52.73
N TYR A 101 -46.29 -6.73 51.96
CA TYR A 101 -45.11 -7.33 51.34
C TYR A 101 -45.19 -7.19 49.82
N THR A 102 -44.37 -6.32 49.27
CA THR A 102 -44.13 -6.23 47.82
C THR A 102 -42.96 -7.12 47.46
N LYS A 103 -43.24 -8.18 46.72
CA LYS A 103 -42.24 -8.99 46.05
C LYS A 103 -42.08 -8.44 44.63
N THR A 104 -40.83 -8.30 44.19
CA THR A 104 -40.47 -7.99 42.80
C THR A 104 -39.57 -9.10 42.26
N ILE A 105 -39.93 -9.68 41.11
CA ILE A 105 -39.04 -10.49 40.30
C ILE A 105 -38.68 -9.64 39.08
N SER A 106 -37.41 -9.64 38.73
CA SER A 106 -36.92 -9.19 37.43
C SER A 106 -36.26 -10.37 36.75
N ILE A 107 -36.82 -10.82 35.62
CA ILE A 107 -36.13 -11.73 34.69
C ILE A 107 -35.44 -10.86 33.66
N ASN A 108 -34.11 -11.03 33.53
CA ASN A 108 -33.28 -10.26 32.62
C ASN A 108 -32.44 -11.22 31.75
N GLY A 109 -32.52 -11.06 30.42
CA GLY A 109 -31.68 -11.79 29.47
C GLY A 109 -32.24 -11.80 28.06
N SER A 110 -31.44 -12.28 27.10
CA SER A 110 -31.81 -12.29 25.69
C SER A 110 -32.67 -13.50 25.32
N LEU A 111 -33.84 -13.24 24.72
CA LEU A 111 -34.74 -14.25 24.19
C LEU A 111 -34.75 -14.19 22.66
N ALA A 112 -34.57 -15.34 22.01
CA ALA A 112 -34.68 -15.45 20.55
C ALA A 112 -36.12 -15.24 20.06
N SER A 113 -36.32 -14.91 18.78
CA SER A 113 -37.67 -14.77 18.20
C SER A 113 -38.51 -16.04 18.37
N GLY A 114 -39.83 -15.88 18.52
CA GLY A 114 -40.77 -17.00 18.71
C GLY A 114 -41.89 -16.73 19.70
N THR A 115 -42.60 -17.81 20.03
CA THR A 115 -43.84 -17.84 20.81
C THR A 115 -43.55 -18.16 22.28
N TYR A 116 -44.03 -17.32 23.19
CA TYR A 116 -43.72 -17.42 24.63
C TYR A 116 -44.97 -17.40 25.51
N TYR A 117 -44.99 -18.27 26.52
CA TYR A 117 -46.08 -18.41 27.48
C TYR A 117 -45.57 -18.12 28.89
N VAL A 118 -46.25 -17.24 29.63
CA VAL A 118 -45.91 -16.91 31.03
C VAL A 118 -47.08 -17.18 31.97
N ARG A 119 -46.80 -17.80 33.13
CA ARG A 119 -47.76 -18.13 34.19
C ARG A 119 -47.30 -17.54 35.52
N VAL A 120 -48.21 -16.89 36.27
CA VAL A 120 -47.92 -16.28 37.58
C VAL A 120 -48.86 -16.86 38.63
N TYR A 121 -48.30 -17.34 39.74
CA TYR A 121 -49.07 -18.02 40.80
C TYR A 121 -49.42 -17.10 41.98
N SER A 122 -50.63 -17.24 42.54
CA SER A 122 -51.06 -16.59 43.79
C SER A 122 -51.54 -17.62 44.81
N SER A 123 -51.35 -17.36 46.12
CA SER A 123 -51.96 -18.17 47.20
C SER A 123 -53.36 -17.70 47.61
N GLY A 124 -53.91 -16.67 46.96
CA GLY A 124 -55.18 -16.05 47.33
C GLY A 124 -55.90 -15.43 46.13
N SER A 125 -57.23 -15.49 46.16
CA SER A 125 -58.09 -14.87 45.14
C SER A 125 -58.16 -13.35 45.33
N ASN A 126 -58.17 -12.62 44.20
CA ASN A 126 -58.27 -11.16 44.11
C ASN A 126 -57.12 -10.39 44.80
N THR A 127 -55.91 -10.61 44.32
CA THR A 127 -54.82 -9.62 44.36
C THR A 127 -54.56 -9.12 42.94
N ASN A 128 -54.49 -7.80 42.77
CA ASN A 128 -54.05 -7.17 41.53
C ASN A 128 -52.53 -7.07 41.55
N TYR A 129 -51.92 -7.30 40.39
CA TYR A 129 -50.49 -7.23 40.15
C TYR A 129 -50.24 -6.23 39.02
N ASN A 130 -49.12 -5.52 39.05
CA ASN A 130 -48.63 -4.80 37.88
C ASN A 130 -47.56 -5.67 37.22
N VAL A 131 -47.70 -5.85 35.91
CA VAL A 131 -46.77 -6.64 35.08
C VAL A 131 -46.28 -5.76 33.94
N ALA A 132 -45.01 -5.38 33.99
CA ALA A 132 -44.34 -4.64 32.94
C ALA A 132 -43.46 -5.60 32.11
N PHE A 133 -43.65 -5.59 30.80
CA PHE A 133 -42.74 -6.18 29.83
C PHE A 133 -42.01 -5.02 29.15
N SER A 134 -40.68 -4.95 29.30
CA SER A 134 -39.88 -3.89 28.69
C SER A 134 -38.63 -4.44 28.00
N THR A 135 -38.09 -3.61 27.11
CA THR A 135 -36.78 -3.76 26.47
C THR A 135 -35.73 -2.80 27.06
N GLN A 136 -36.11 -1.99 28.05
CA GLN A 136 -35.25 -1.09 28.83
C GLN A 136 -35.60 -1.19 30.33
N ASN A 137 -34.69 -0.81 31.22
CA ASN A 137 -34.97 -0.84 32.65
C ASN A 137 -35.51 0.52 33.13
N ILE A 138 -36.58 0.51 33.92
CA ILE A 138 -37.23 1.71 34.48
C ILE A 138 -37.83 1.33 35.83
N ASP A 139 -37.32 1.89 36.94
CA ASP A 139 -38.00 1.81 38.24
C ASP A 139 -39.02 2.96 38.39
N THR A 140 -40.08 2.71 39.15
CA THR A 140 -41.34 3.49 39.09
C THR A 140 -41.65 4.27 40.37
N GLY A 141 -40.63 4.96 40.90
CA GLY A 141 -40.79 6.04 41.88
C GLY A 141 -41.18 5.57 43.28
N THR A 142 -40.25 4.97 44.01
CA THR A 142 -40.45 4.59 45.44
C THR A 142 -39.62 5.41 46.44
N GLY A 143 -38.88 6.42 45.97
CA GLY A 143 -38.08 7.34 46.78
C GLY A 143 -36.75 6.78 47.32
N ILE A 144 -36.52 5.47 47.20
CA ILE A 144 -35.23 4.85 47.51
C ILE A 144 -34.84 3.96 46.31
N GLY A 145 -34.11 4.57 45.39
CA GLY A 145 -33.71 4.01 44.10
C GLY A 145 -32.25 3.54 44.08
N GLY A 146 -32.01 2.44 43.37
CA GLY A 146 -30.68 1.96 43.02
C GLY A 146 -30.76 1.26 41.68
N GLY A 147 -29.94 1.69 40.72
CA GLY A 147 -29.91 1.18 39.35
C GLY A 147 -29.26 -0.20 39.24
N THR A 148 -28.65 -0.44 38.08
CA THR A 148 -28.00 -1.71 37.70
C THR A 148 -26.57 -1.45 37.23
N SER A 149 -26.03 -2.32 36.37
CA SER A 149 -24.71 -2.10 35.74
C SER A 149 -24.88 -1.80 34.24
N GLY A 150 -25.81 -0.88 33.95
CA GLY A 150 -25.98 -0.25 32.64
C GLY A 150 -27.10 0.79 32.66
N ASN A 151 -26.98 1.77 31.77
CA ASN A 151 -27.77 3.00 31.64
C ASN A 151 -29.23 2.89 32.13
N ASP A 152 -29.51 3.48 33.29
CA ASP A 152 -30.78 3.48 34.01
C ASP A 152 -31.41 4.90 34.09
N ILE A 153 -32.72 4.97 34.29
CA ILE A 153 -33.45 6.24 34.51
C ILE A 153 -34.19 6.18 35.86
N LEU A 154 -33.71 6.96 36.82
CA LEU A 154 -34.19 6.99 38.19
C LEU A 154 -34.97 8.29 38.48
N ASN A 155 -36.14 8.13 39.09
CA ASN A 155 -37.06 9.22 39.39
C ASN A 155 -37.47 9.19 40.87
N GLY A 156 -37.23 10.31 41.56
CA GLY A 156 -37.69 10.63 42.90
C GLY A 156 -39.15 11.10 42.93
N THR A 157 -39.46 11.96 43.88
CA THR A 157 -40.84 12.23 44.33
C THR A 157 -41.13 13.72 44.58
N SER A 158 -41.37 14.12 45.83
CA SER A 158 -41.56 15.51 46.28
C SER A 158 -41.27 15.60 47.80
N GLY A 159 -40.24 14.88 48.21
CA GLY A 159 -39.72 14.77 49.57
C GLY A 159 -38.41 13.98 49.55
N MET A 160 -37.65 14.04 50.64
CA MET A 160 -36.26 13.58 50.74
C MET A 160 -36.02 12.15 50.20
N ASP A 161 -35.39 12.07 49.04
CA ASP A 161 -35.11 10.83 48.33
C ASP A 161 -33.60 10.46 48.30
N ASN A 162 -33.31 9.20 47.95
CA ASN A 162 -31.95 8.69 47.78
C ASN A 162 -31.88 7.82 46.51
N LEU A 163 -31.07 8.25 45.53
CA LEU A 163 -30.94 7.66 44.21
C LEU A 163 -29.47 7.36 43.91
N ASN A 164 -29.17 6.15 43.43
CA ASN A 164 -27.80 5.71 43.12
C ASN A 164 -27.82 5.01 41.75
N GLY A 165 -27.01 5.44 40.79
CA GLY A 165 -26.92 4.83 39.45
C GLY A 165 -26.20 3.48 39.47
N TYR A 166 -24.91 3.54 39.83
CA TYR A 166 -23.87 2.49 39.87
C TYR A 166 -22.93 2.47 38.66
N GLU A 167 -23.10 1.56 37.69
CA GLU A 167 -22.24 1.50 36.49
C GLU A 167 -23.11 1.72 35.25
N GLY A 168 -22.88 2.79 34.47
CA GLY A 168 -23.73 3.16 33.34
C GLY A 168 -23.83 4.68 33.21
N ASN A 169 -24.28 5.17 32.06
CA ASN A 169 -24.61 6.60 31.90
C ASN A 169 -26.09 6.79 32.23
N ASP A 170 -26.36 7.24 33.45
CA ASP A 170 -27.67 7.22 34.11
C ASP A 170 -28.31 8.61 34.18
N ILE A 171 -29.63 8.64 34.40
CA ILE A 171 -30.40 9.88 34.55
C ILE A 171 -31.15 9.86 35.89
N LEU A 172 -30.72 10.70 36.84
CA LEU A 172 -31.25 10.79 38.20
C LEU A 172 -31.99 12.13 38.40
N ASN A 173 -33.28 12.07 38.79
CA ASN A 173 -34.09 13.26 39.08
C ASN A 173 -34.67 13.18 40.52
N GLY A 174 -34.33 14.13 41.40
CA GLY A 174 -34.95 14.25 42.74
C GLY A 174 -36.35 14.86 42.69
N TYR A 175 -36.50 15.90 41.88
CA TYR A 175 -37.65 16.82 41.73
C TYR A 175 -37.80 17.85 42.86
N GLY A 176 -37.65 17.47 44.11
CA GLY A 176 -37.65 18.43 45.21
C GLY A 176 -37.87 17.82 46.58
N GLY A 177 -37.02 18.20 47.53
CA GLY A 177 -36.91 17.56 48.84
C GLY A 177 -35.72 18.07 49.62
N MET A 178 -34.78 17.16 49.90
CA MET A 178 -33.40 17.41 50.34
C MET A 178 -32.66 16.11 49.99
N ASP A 179 -32.38 15.99 48.71
CA ASP A 179 -32.20 14.70 48.05
C ASP A 179 -30.73 14.34 47.95
N ASN A 180 -30.46 13.06 47.68
CA ASN A 180 -29.10 12.52 47.62
C ASN A 180 -28.99 11.70 46.35
N LEU A 181 -28.34 12.28 45.34
CA LEU A 181 -28.18 11.72 44.01
C LEU A 181 -26.71 11.35 43.82
N ASN A 182 -26.45 10.10 43.43
CA ASN A 182 -25.12 9.56 43.22
C ASN A 182 -25.06 8.82 41.87
N GLY A 183 -24.25 9.28 40.92
CA GLY A 183 -24.07 8.59 39.63
C GLY A 183 -23.27 7.29 39.79
N ASP A 184 -22.11 7.41 40.43
CA ASP A 184 -21.00 6.44 40.58
C ASP A 184 -20.08 6.31 39.36
N SER A 185 -20.50 5.75 38.22
CA SER A 185 -19.57 5.39 37.12
C SER A 185 -20.19 5.29 35.71
N GLY A 186 -20.33 6.44 35.06
CA GLY A 186 -20.53 6.66 33.62
C GLY A 186 -20.68 8.16 33.37
N ASP A 187 -20.95 8.62 32.14
CA ASP A 187 -21.25 10.05 31.94
C ASP A 187 -22.71 10.33 32.34
N ASP A 188 -22.92 10.74 33.59
CA ASP A 188 -24.22 10.78 34.26
C ASP A 188 -24.96 12.11 34.11
N THR A 189 -26.27 12.11 34.34
CA THR A 189 -27.10 13.33 34.38
C THR A 189 -27.92 13.40 35.67
N LEU A 190 -27.51 14.27 36.59
CA LEU A 190 -28.11 14.46 37.91
C LEU A 190 -28.85 15.80 37.98
N ASN A 191 -30.10 15.77 38.47
CA ASN A 191 -30.96 16.93 38.62
C ASN A 191 -31.65 16.88 39.99
N GLY A 192 -31.31 17.80 40.90
CA GLY A 192 -31.91 17.93 42.22
C GLY A 192 -33.37 18.41 42.12
N GLY A 193 -33.57 19.73 42.14
CA GLY A 193 -34.87 20.36 41.94
C GLY A 193 -35.12 21.51 42.92
N ASP A 194 -36.29 21.50 43.59
CA ASP A 194 -36.60 22.42 44.68
C ASP A 194 -36.09 21.83 46.02
N GLY A 195 -34.91 22.20 46.51
CA GLY A 195 -34.32 21.55 47.69
C GLY A 195 -32.98 22.09 48.19
N MET A 196 -32.46 21.48 49.27
CA MET A 196 -31.03 21.58 49.62
C MET A 196 -30.45 20.19 49.41
N ASP A 197 -29.99 19.95 48.20
CA ASP A 197 -29.68 18.63 47.68
C ASP A 197 -28.17 18.36 47.71
N ASN A 198 -27.82 17.08 47.62
CA ASN A 198 -26.44 16.61 47.53
C ASN A 198 -26.30 15.78 46.25
N LEU A 199 -25.61 16.35 45.26
CA LEU A 199 -25.34 15.70 43.98
C LEU A 199 -23.87 15.29 43.93
N ASN A 200 -23.62 14.02 43.62
CA ASN A 200 -22.30 13.49 43.31
C ASN A 200 -22.37 12.75 41.97
N GLY A 201 -21.62 13.17 40.97
CA GLY A 201 -21.52 12.45 39.69
C GLY A 201 -20.75 11.14 39.91
N GLY A 202 -19.46 11.14 39.60
CA GLY A 202 -18.50 10.20 40.15
C GLY A 202 -17.26 10.04 39.30
N SER A 203 -17.39 9.26 38.23
CA SER A 203 -16.32 9.07 37.23
C SER A 203 -16.90 8.88 35.83
N GLY A 204 -16.70 9.90 35.01
CA GLY A 204 -17.42 10.18 33.77
C GLY A 204 -17.48 11.69 33.55
N ASN A 205 -18.01 12.14 32.41
CA ASN A 205 -18.14 13.57 32.10
C ASN A 205 -19.55 14.05 32.43
N ASP A 206 -19.77 14.41 33.68
CA ASP A 206 -21.11 14.43 34.26
C ASP A 206 -21.85 15.77 34.04
N ILE A 207 -23.18 15.71 34.00
CA ILE A 207 -24.06 16.88 33.91
C ILE A 207 -24.85 17.00 35.21
N LEU A 208 -24.51 17.99 36.04
CA LEU A 208 -25.10 18.20 37.35
C LEU A 208 -25.87 19.53 37.40
N ASN A 209 -27.12 19.47 37.82
CA ASN A 209 -27.99 20.63 38.06
C ASN A 209 -28.57 20.55 39.46
N GLY A 210 -28.19 21.48 40.35
CA GLY A 210 -28.75 21.59 41.70
C GLY A 210 -30.24 21.96 41.65
N GLY A 211 -30.52 23.26 41.52
CA GLY A 211 -31.84 23.77 41.15
C GLY A 211 -32.23 25.06 41.86
N ALA A 212 -32.85 24.95 43.03
CA ALA A 212 -33.32 26.09 43.81
C ALA A 212 -33.31 25.81 45.32
N ASP A 213 -32.92 26.84 46.10
CA ASP A 213 -32.30 26.74 47.43
C ASP A 213 -30.80 26.36 47.33
N ALA A 214 -30.14 25.90 48.40
CA ALA A 214 -28.66 25.94 48.50
C ALA A 214 -28.00 24.56 48.52
N ASP A 215 -27.29 24.22 47.44
CA ASP A 215 -26.88 22.85 47.12
C ASP A 215 -25.40 22.53 47.39
N ASN A 216 -25.10 21.24 47.55
CA ASN A 216 -23.75 20.70 47.49
C ASN A 216 -23.59 19.86 46.22
N ILE A 217 -22.72 20.29 45.32
CA ILE A 217 -22.52 19.65 44.02
C ILE A 217 -21.05 19.27 43.89
N ASN A 218 -20.79 17.98 43.65
CA ASN A 218 -19.49 17.43 43.33
C ASN A 218 -19.60 16.68 41.99
N GLY A 219 -18.85 17.08 40.97
CA GLY A 219 -18.75 16.33 39.73
C GLY A 219 -18.01 15.01 39.99
N GLY A 220 -16.70 15.00 39.78
CA GLY A 220 -15.79 14.05 40.43
C GLY A 220 -14.50 13.84 39.67
N SER A 221 -14.59 13.06 38.59
CA SER A 221 -13.43 12.69 37.76
C SER A 221 -13.81 12.48 36.29
N GLY A 222 -13.71 13.58 35.55
CA GLY A 222 -13.97 13.74 34.12
C GLY A 222 -14.11 15.24 33.84
N ASP A 223 -14.59 15.62 32.65
CA ASP A 223 -14.73 17.02 32.25
C ASP A 223 -16.17 17.54 32.52
N ASP A 224 -16.45 17.90 33.77
CA ASP A 224 -17.81 18.04 34.28
C ASP A 224 -18.52 19.35 33.88
N ILE A 225 -19.86 19.29 33.75
CA ILE A 225 -20.73 20.43 33.46
C ILE A 225 -21.69 20.64 34.64
N ILE A 226 -21.45 21.70 35.42
CA ILE A 226 -22.19 21.98 36.66
C ILE A 226 -22.98 23.28 36.54
N ASN A 227 -24.25 23.22 36.91
CA ASN A 227 -25.10 24.38 37.19
C ASN A 227 -25.57 24.33 38.65
N GLY A 228 -25.28 25.36 39.44
CA GLY A 228 -25.83 25.50 40.80
C GLY A 228 -27.35 25.67 40.75
N GLY A 229 -27.80 26.66 39.97
CA GLY A 229 -29.20 27.04 39.89
C GLY A 229 -29.43 28.39 40.57
N SER A 230 -30.34 28.45 41.55
CA SER A 230 -30.61 29.68 42.31
C SER A 230 -30.51 29.45 43.82
N GLY A 231 -29.36 29.82 44.39
CA GLY A 231 -28.93 29.35 45.70
C GLY A 231 -27.81 30.16 46.34
N ASN A 232 -26.88 29.47 46.99
CA ASN A 232 -25.58 29.98 47.46
C ASN A 232 -24.64 28.78 47.50
N ASP A 233 -24.25 28.31 46.33
CA ASP A 233 -24.00 26.87 46.15
C ASP A 233 -22.54 26.51 46.40
N ASN A 234 -22.32 25.27 46.82
CA ASN A 234 -21.00 24.72 47.09
C ASN A 234 -20.62 23.76 45.96
N ILE A 235 -19.94 24.32 44.95
CA ILE A 235 -19.63 23.66 43.68
C ILE A 235 -18.17 23.20 43.68
N ASN A 236 -17.97 21.90 43.59
CA ASN A 236 -16.68 21.29 43.28
C ASN A 236 -16.79 20.56 41.93
N GLY A 237 -15.91 20.87 40.96
CA GLY A 237 -15.76 20.03 39.77
C GLY A 237 -15.09 18.73 40.20
N GLY A 238 -13.77 18.70 40.14
CA GLY A 238 -12.97 17.82 40.99
C GLY A 238 -11.64 17.47 40.36
N SER A 239 -11.67 16.73 39.27
CA SER A 239 -10.47 16.25 38.60
C SER A 239 -10.64 16.00 37.10
N GLY A 240 -10.86 17.10 36.35
CA GLY A 240 -10.68 17.13 34.90
C GLY A 240 -10.55 18.57 34.37
N SER A 241 -11.44 18.96 33.47
CA SER A 241 -11.52 20.28 32.84
C SER A 241 -12.90 20.91 33.06
N ASP A 242 -13.17 21.33 34.30
CA ASP A 242 -14.53 21.48 34.80
C ASP A 242 -15.17 22.84 34.49
N LYS A 243 -16.49 22.85 34.26
CA LYS A 243 -17.24 24.01 33.77
C LYS A 243 -18.46 24.35 34.64
N ALA A 244 -18.41 25.49 35.31
CA ALA A 244 -19.58 26.09 35.97
C ALA A 244 -20.40 26.97 35.00
N ILE A 245 -21.72 26.82 35.00
CA ILE A 245 -22.68 27.61 34.21
C ILE A 245 -23.41 28.61 35.12
N PHE A 246 -23.69 29.81 34.60
CA PHE A 246 -24.43 30.89 35.28
C PHE A 246 -25.50 31.49 34.36
N SER A 247 -26.69 31.82 34.89
CA SER A 247 -27.91 32.08 34.11
C SER A 247 -28.01 33.47 33.45
N GLY A 248 -26.89 34.19 33.32
CA GLY A 248 -26.90 35.58 32.84
C GLY A 248 -25.56 36.08 32.31
N LEU A 249 -25.56 37.35 31.91
CA LEU A 249 -24.39 38.06 31.37
C LEU A 249 -23.30 38.25 32.44
N SER A 250 -22.03 37.99 32.10
CA SER A 250 -20.86 38.09 32.98
C SER A 250 -20.74 39.44 33.70
N THR A 251 -21.18 40.53 33.05
CA THR A 251 -21.21 41.88 33.62
C THR A 251 -22.19 42.08 34.79
N GLY A 252 -23.10 41.12 35.01
CA GLY A 252 -23.98 41.07 36.18
C GLY A 252 -23.36 40.42 37.42
N TYR A 253 -22.19 39.79 37.29
CA TYR A 253 -21.56 39.00 38.36
C TYR A 253 -20.29 39.64 38.92
N SER A 254 -20.09 39.49 40.22
CA SER A 254 -18.84 39.80 40.93
C SER A 254 -17.96 38.55 40.98
N ILE A 255 -17.06 38.40 40.00
CA ILE A 255 -16.15 37.24 39.89
C ILE A 255 -14.88 37.50 40.70
N ASN A 256 -14.58 36.65 41.69
CA ASN A 256 -13.41 36.75 42.56
C ASN A 256 -12.72 35.39 42.69
N MET A 257 -11.90 35.05 41.67
CA MET A 257 -11.20 33.77 41.54
C MET A 257 -9.68 33.93 41.73
N ASN A 258 -9.03 32.88 42.22
CA ASN A 258 -7.57 32.80 42.41
C ASN A 258 -7.06 31.46 41.87
N GLY A 259 -6.82 31.41 40.55
CA GLY A 259 -6.78 30.14 39.82
C GLY A 259 -8.19 29.53 39.76
N THR A 260 -8.27 28.21 39.83
CA THR A 260 -9.49 27.42 39.61
C THR A 260 -10.36 27.29 40.87
N SER A 261 -10.35 28.32 41.73
CA SER A 261 -11.13 28.36 42.97
C SER A 261 -11.40 29.80 43.43
N GLY A 262 -12.55 30.03 44.06
CA GLY A 262 -12.94 31.36 44.54
C GLY A 262 -14.44 31.51 44.76
N THR A 263 -14.94 32.73 44.63
CA THR A 263 -16.35 33.07 44.86
C THR A 263 -16.92 33.87 43.69
N ILE A 264 -18.12 33.51 43.26
CA ILE A 264 -18.92 34.25 42.27
C ILE A 264 -20.18 34.75 42.97
N SER A 265 -20.75 35.87 42.52
CA SER A 265 -21.99 36.43 43.12
C SER A 265 -22.76 37.23 42.09
N GLY A 266 -24.07 36.97 41.94
CA GLY A 266 -24.86 37.58 40.86
C GLY A 266 -26.36 37.45 41.04
N ILE A 267 -27.07 37.05 39.97
CA ILE A 267 -28.52 36.81 40.01
C ILE A 267 -28.90 35.42 40.53
N ASP A 268 -28.01 34.45 40.34
CA ASP A 268 -28.17 33.06 40.78
C ASP A 268 -27.98 32.94 42.30
N GLY A 269 -26.89 33.51 42.83
CA GLY A 269 -26.55 33.36 44.24
C GLY A 269 -25.26 34.05 44.67
N THR A 270 -24.59 33.41 45.62
CA THR A 270 -23.21 33.69 46.03
C THR A 270 -22.52 32.37 46.29
N ASP A 271 -21.75 31.94 45.29
CA ASP A 271 -21.42 30.55 45.06
C ASP A 271 -19.93 30.33 45.27
N LEU A 272 -19.59 29.25 45.96
CA LEU A 272 -18.23 28.86 46.32
C LEU A 272 -17.77 27.78 45.34
N LEU A 273 -16.73 28.09 44.57
CA LEU A 273 -16.20 27.21 43.54
C LEU A 273 -14.82 26.68 43.93
N THR A 274 -14.61 25.37 43.80
CA THR A 274 -13.30 24.71 43.87
C THR A 274 -13.13 23.73 42.72
N GLY A 275 -11.92 23.64 42.14
CA GLY A 275 -11.67 22.80 40.95
C GLY A 275 -12.62 23.15 39.81
N ILE A 276 -12.62 24.41 39.36
CA ILE A 276 -13.38 24.86 38.18
C ILE A 276 -12.44 25.68 37.28
N GLU A 277 -12.24 25.19 36.06
CA GLU A 277 -11.33 25.76 35.08
C GLU A 277 -12.03 26.75 34.12
N TYR A 278 -13.36 26.61 33.97
CA TYR A 278 -14.17 27.39 33.05
C TYR A 278 -15.46 27.93 33.68
N LEU A 279 -15.77 29.20 33.38
CA LEU A 279 -17.01 29.88 33.77
C LEU A 279 -17.80 30.26 32.52
N GLN A 280 -18.99 29.72 32.34
CA GLN A 280 -19.89 30.01 31.22
C GLN A 280 -20.99 30.98 31.63
N PHE A 281 -21.03 32.13 30.95
CA PHE A 281 -22.07 33.16 31.04
C PHE A 281 -22.77 33.31 29.68
N ASP A 282 -23.95 33.94 29.65
CA ASP A 282 -24.72 34.20 28.41
C ASP A 282 -23.91 34.93 27.31
N ASP A 283 -22.99 35.82 27.72
CA ASP A 283 -22.20 36.67 26.81
C ASP A 283 -20.81 36.11 26.50
N ARG A 284 -20.28 35.18 27.31
CA ARG A 284 -18.92 34.67 27.17
C ARG A 284 -18.60 33.44 28.02
N LEU A 285 -17.66 32.65 27.53
CA LEU A 285 -16.82 31.76 28.33
C LEU A 285 -15.64 32.55 28.92
N ILE A 286 -15.23 32.22 30.15
CA ILE A 286 -14.01 32.69 30.80
C ILE A 286 -13.22 31.46 31.24
N SER A 287 -11.96 31.34 30.84
CA SER A 287 -11.02 30.35 31.40
C SER A 287 -10.25 30.97 32.56
N LEU A 288 -10.02 30.18 33.62
CA LEU A 288 -9.30 30.56 34.83
C LEU A 288 -7.86 30.01 34.87
N LEU A 289 -7.43 29.39 33.77
CA LEU A 289 -6.14 28.73 33.61
C LEU A 289 -5.01 29.74 33.31
N PRO A 290 -3.76 29.49 33.75
CA PRO A 290 -2.64 30.41 33.50
C PRO A 290 -2.21 30.43 32.02
N SER A 291 -1.95 31.63 31.49
CA SER A 291 -1.61 31.84 30.08
C SER A 291 -0.14 31.55 29.74
N GLY A 292 0.12 30.92 28.60
CA GLY A 292 1.45 30.62 28.06
C GLY A 292 1.96 31.61 27.00
N GLU A 293 3.06 31.21 26.35
CA GLU A 293 3.77 31.95 25.30
C GLU A 293 4.26 31.02 24.16
N ILE A 294 4.38 31.56 22.93
CA ILE A 294 5.01 30.86 21.79
C ILE A 294 6.09 31.76 21.18
N ARG A 295 7.29 31.23 20.91
CA ARG A 295 8.49 31.98 20.51
C ARG A 295 9.24 31.31 19.36
N GLY A 296 9.88 32.11 18.53
CA GLY A 296 10.72 31.63 17.43
C GLY A 296 11.57 32.71 16.77
N ASN A 297 12.26 32.33 15.70
CA ASN A 297 13.14 33.19 14.92
C ASN A 297 12.85 33.09 13.42
N LYS A 298 13.10 34.19 12.68
CA LYS A 298 13.09 34.25 11.21
C LYS A 298 14.51 34.57 10.70
N TRP A 299 15.08 33.75 9.83
CA TRP A 299 16.43 33.96 9.27
C TRP A 299 16.48 33.80 7.75
N HIS A 300 17.56 34.34 7.17
CA HIS A 300 17.92 34.15 5.78
C HIS A 300 18.61 32.79 5.65
N ASP A 301 17.85 31.84 5.13
CA ASP A 301 18.33 30.52 4.72
C ASP A 301 19.02 30.66 3.36
N LEU A 302 20.34 30.41 3.31
CA LEU A 302 21.21 30.73 2.18
C LEU A 302 21.32 29.61 1.15
N ASN A 303 21.01 28.37 1.57
CA ASN A 303 21.03 27.16 0.74
C ASN A 303 19.64 26.49 0.64
N ALA A 304 18.64 27.04 1.33
CA ALA A 304 17.24 26.64 1.37
C ALA A 304 17.01 25.19 1.82
N ASN A 305 17.83 24.69 2.77
CA ASN A 305 17.72 23.36 3.37
C ASN A 305 16.78 23.31 4.60
N GLY A 306 16.36 24.44 5.17
CA GLY A 306 15.49 24.51 6.34
C GLY A 306 16.19 24.26 7.69
N ILE A 307 17.52 24.26 7.73
CA ILE A 307 18.36 24.00 8.91
C ILE A 307 19.23 25.23 9.17
N LYS A 308 19.00 25.92 10.28
CA LYS A 308 19.71 27.18 10.58
C LYS A 308 21.21 26.98 10.84
N GLU A 309 22.04 27.56 9.98
CA GLU A 309 23.50 27.42 10.04
C GLU A 309 24.22 28.62 10.70
N SER A 310 25.46 28.43 11.14
CA SER A 310 26.25 29.51 11.79
C SER A 310 26.62 30.69 10.88
N SER A 311 26.48 30.50 9.56
CA SER A 311 26.63 31.49 8.49
C SER A 311 25.39 32.36 8.28
N GLU A 312 24.25 31.99 8.86
CA GLU A 312 22.93 32.52 8.51
C GLU A 312 22.44 33.58 9.49
N THR A 313 21.78 34.60 8.96
CA THR A 313 21.49 35.83 9.71
C THR A 313 19.99 36.07 9.86
N GLY A 314 19.58 36.58 11.01
CA GLY A 314 18.19 36.91 11.29
C GLY A 314 17.62 37.97 10.34
N LEU A 315 16.33 37.86 10.04
CA LEU A 315 15.59 38.73 9.13
C LEU A 315 14.52 39.53 9.90
N SER A 316 14.68 40.84 9.90
CA SER A 316 13.89 41.78 10.70
C SER A 316 12.66 42.33 9.99
N GLY A 317 11.60 42.63 10.73
CA GLY A 317 10.39 43.28 10.22
C GLY A 317 9.42 42.36 9.48
N TRP A 318 9.59 41.04 9.59
CA TRP A 318 8.67 40.05 9.07
C TRP A 318 7.48 39.85 10.01
N SER A 319 6.27 39.75 9.47
CA SER A 319 5.07 39.50 10.27
C SER A 319 4.80 38.01 10.41
N VAL A 320 4.62 37.55 11.66
CA VAL A 320 4.21 36.18 12.01
C VAL A 320 2.88 36.27 12.74
N TYR A 321 1.93 35.39 12.44
CA TYR A 321 0.57 35.42 12.96
C TYR A 321 0.05 34.03 13.36
N ILE A 322 -1.02 34.04 14.16
CA ILE A 322 -1.80 32.86 14.51
C ILE A 322 -2.99 32.81 13.55
N ASP A 323 -2.99 31.80 12.66
CA ASP A 323 -4.05 31.51 11.72
C ASP A 323 -5.17 30.76 12.45
N GLY A 324 -6.25 31.47 12.76
CA GLY A 324 -7.35 31.00 13.60
C GLY A 324 -8.49 30.32 12.82
N ASN A 325 -8.50 30.46 11.49
CA ASN A 325 -9.49 29.82 10.61
C ASN A 325 -8.87 28.84 9.59
N ASN A 326 -7.54 28.71 9.61
CA ASN A 326 -6.69 27.89 8.75
C ASN A 326 -6.82 28.20 7.24
N ASN A 327 -6.98 29.47 6.88
CA ASN A 327 -7.15 29.91 5.48
C ASN A 327 -5.86 30.37 4.78
N ASN A 328 -4.71 30.35 5.48
CA ASN A 328 -3.40 30.78 4.99
C ASN A 328 -3.27 32.30 4.68
N GLN A 329 -4.11 33.15 5.26
CA GLN A 329 -4.03 34.63 5.15
C GLN A 329 -4.13 35.27 6.54
N LEU A 330 -3.53 36.45 6.73
CA LEU A 330 -3.65 37.21 7.98
C LEU A 330 -4.96 38.01 7.97
N ASP A 331 -5.93 37.53 8.74
CA ASP A 331 -7.31 38.03 8.72
C ASP A 331 -7.61 39.12 9.75
N ALA A 332 -8.72 39.84 9.53
CA ALA A 332 -9.16 40.97 10.35
C ALA A 332 -9.73 40.53 11.71
N GLY A 333 -8.85 40.18 12.65
CA GLY A 333 -9.16 39.74 14.01
C GLY A 333 -8.10 38.82 14.61
N GLU A 334 -7.18 38.34 13.78
CA GLU A 334 -6.11 37.43 14.18
C GLU A 334 -4.96 38.14 14.92
N THR A 335 -4.24 37.36 15.73
CA THR A 335 -3.11 37.88 16.50
C THR A 335 -1.83 37.76 15.69
N PHE A 336 -1.11 38.87 15.49
CA PHE A 336 0.19 38.89 14.81
C PHE A 336 1.24 39.69 15.56
N THR A 337 2.51 39.43 15.24
CA THR A 337 3.72 40.05 15.81
C THR A 337 4.75 40.25 14.70
N THR A 338 5.83 41.01 14.96
CA THR A 338 6.87 41.32 13.95
C THR A 338 8.28 41.05 14.46
N THR A 339 9.15 40.51 13.60
CA THR A 339 10.49 40.05 13.98
C THR A 339 11.47 41.19 14.31
N ASP A 340 12.32 40.98 15.32
CA ASP A 340 13.35 41.94 15.75
C ASP A 340 14.57 42.01 14.79
N ILE A 341 15.57 42.84 15.11
CA ILE A 341 16.78 43.01 14.29
C ILE A 341 17.63 41.73 14.12
N ASN A 342 17.40 40.71 14.95
CA ASN A 342 18.03 39.39 14.91
C ASN A 342 17.05 38.30 14.47
N GLY A 343 15.86 38.67 13.98
CA GLY A 343 14.81 37.76 13.51
C GLY A 343 13.86 37.22 14.58
N ASN A 344 14.01 37.55 15.87
CA ASN A 344 13.20 36.94 16.93
C ASN A 344 11.77 37.47 16.96
N TYR A 345 10.79 36.61 17.25
CA TYR A 345 9.41 36.99 17.51
C TYR A 345 8.81 36.23 18.71
N ALA A 346 7.70 36.74 19.25
CA ALA A 346 6.97 36.09 20.34
C ALA A 346 5.47 36.45 20.34
N PHE A 347 4.65 35.49 20.75
CA PHE A 347 3.27 35.63 21.19
C PHE A 347 3.20 35.37 22.71
N THR A 348 2.41 36.17 23.42
CA THR A 348 2.38 36.15 24.90
C THR A 348 0.96 36.35 25.43
N ASN A 349 0.63 35.71 26.56
CA ASN A 349 -0.70 35.68 27.17
C ASN A 349 -1.73 34.89 26.34
N LEU A 350 -1.31 33.75 25.80
CA LEU A 350 -2.18 32.80 25.11
C LEU A 350 -2.77 31.80 26.12
N ASN A 351 -4.02 31.35 25.93
CA ASN A 351 -4.59 30.25 26.74
C ASN A 351 -3.94 28.91 26.32
N ALA A 352 -4.12 27.83 27.07
CA ALA A 352 -3.84 26.50 26.52
C ALA A 352 -4.72 26.19 25.30
N GLY A 353 -4.22 25.33 24.43
CA GLY A 353 -4.85 24.93 23.18
C GLY A 353 -3.85 24.78 22.04
N THR A 354 -4.32 24.23 20.93
CA THR A 354 -3.54 24.07 19.70
C THR A 354 -3.63 25.34 18.85
N TYR A 355 -2.47 25.93 18.52
CA TYR A 355 -2.37 27.13 17.68
C TYR A 355 -1.69 26.82 16.35
N ILE A 356 -2.21 27.35 15.24
CA ILE A 356 -1.53 27.28 13.94
C ILE A 356 -0.79 28.61 13.74
N LEU A 357 0.55 28.58 13.67
CA LEU A 357 1.38 29.76 13.41
C LEU A 357 1.81 29.80 11.94
N ARG A 358 1.77 30.98 11.31
CA ARG A 358 2.18 31.24 9.92
C ARG A 358 2.95 32.55 9.79
N GLU A 359 3.69 32.73 8.70
CA GLU A 359 4.29 34.02 8.34
C GLU A 359 3.61 34.68 7.13
N VAL A 360 3.60 36.02 7.10
CA VAL A 360 3.05 36.78 5.98
C VAL A 360 4.06 36.80 4.83
N ALA A 361 3.78 36.01 3.78
CA ALA A 361 4.64 35.85 2.62
C ALA A 361 5.09 37.19 2.00
N GLN A 362 6.39 37.31 1.75
CA GLN A 362 7.01 38.49 1.13
C GLN A 362 7.29 38.24 -0.35
N VAL A 363 7.13 39.29 -1.18
CA VAL A 363 7.42 39.22 -2.61
C VAL A 363 8.90 38.87 -2.84
N SER A 364 9.17 37.94 -3.75
CA SER A 364 10.52 37.43 -4.08
C SER A 364 11.26 36.71 -2.93
N TRP A 365 10.52 36.23 -1.93
CA TRP A 365 11.00 35.30 -0.91
C TRP A 365 10.10 34.06 -0.82
N GLN A 366 10.65 32.97 -0.29
CA GLN A 366 9.90 31.76 0.08
C GLN A 366 10.36 31.24 1.45
N THR A 367 9.45 30.56 2.15
CA THR A 367 9.73 29.83 3.39
C THR A 367 10.46 28.51 3.06
N SER A 368 11.46 28.12 3.85
CA SER A 368 12.16 26.83 3.72
C SER A 368 11.85 25.84 4.85
N THR A 369 11.55 26.36 6.03
CA THR A 369 11.06 25.62 7.21
C THR A 369 10.10 26.55 7.98
N PRO A 370 9.02 26.06 8.61
CA PRO A 370 8.56 24.67 8.64
C PRO A 370 8.04 24.20 7.28
N ILE A 371 8.15 22.90 7.03
CA ILE A 371 7.56 22.26 5.85
C ILE A 371 6.03 22.40 5.94
N GLY A 372 5.41 22.98 4.91
CA GLY A 372 3.98 23.35 4.91
C GLY A 372 3.67 24.78 5.39
N ASN A 373 4.70 25.60 5.65
CA ASN A 373 4.60 27.03 6.00
C ASN A 373 3.75 27.32 7.24
N SER A 374 3.59 26.33 8.13
CA SER A 374 2.95 26.48 9.44
C SER A 374 3.56 25.60 10.51
N TYR A 375 3.47 26.06 11.76
CA TYR A 375 3.62 25.21 12.94
C TYR A 375 2.25 24.97 13.59
N THR A 376 1.91 23.72 13.85
CA THR A 376 0.85 23.35 14.80
C THR A 376 1.48 23.24 16.19
N VAL A 377 1.03 24.06 17.14
CA VAL A 377 1.66 24.26 18.45
C VAL A 377 0.67 23.99 19.57
N ASP A 378 0.82 22.86 20.25
CA ASP A 378 0.07 22.55 21.46
C ASP A 378 0.65 23.30 22.65
N LEU A 379 -0.03 24.38 23.04
CA LEU A 379 0.35 25.19 24.19
C LEU A 379 -0.32 24.65 25.45
N ASN A 380 0.47 24.40 26.49
CA ASN A 380 -0.01 24.00 27.80
C ASN A 380 -0.12 25.21 28.74
N ASN A 381 -0.98 25.13 29.75
CA ASN A 381 -1.24 26.26 30.65
C ASN A 381 0.05 26.73 31.34
N GLY A 382 0.35 28.03 31.19
CA GLY A 382 1.55 28.66 31.72
C GLY A 382 2.88 28.23 31.07
N SER A 383 2.86 27.45 29.96
CA SER A 383 4.10 26.98 29.32
C SER A 383 4.64 27.96 28.26
N THR A 384 5.90 27.78 27.88
CA THR A 384 6.55 28.53 26.79
C THR A 384 7.07 27.58 25.74
N VAL A 385 6.47 27.58 24.55
CA VAL A 385 7.01 26.85 23.39
C VAL A 385 8.02 27.74 22.68
N ASN A 386 9.18 27.18 22.34
CA ASN A 386 10.28 27.87 21.65
C ASN A 386 10.58 27.19 20.31
N ASN A 387 11.52 27.75 19.55
CA ASN A 387 12.04 27.19 18.29
C ASN A 387 10.96 26.97 17.22
N GLN A 388 9.92 27.80 17.20
CA GLN A 388 8.94 27.84 16.10
C GLN A 388 9.54 28.69 14.99
N ASP A 389 10.49 28.10 14.29
CA ASP A 389 11.58 28.81 13.62
C ASP A 389 11.37 28.82 12.09
N PHE A 390 11.12 30.00 11.53
CA PHE A 390 10.86 30.20 10.10
C PHE A 390 12.15 30.47 9.30
N GLY A 391 12.59 29.53 8.47
CA GLY A 391 13.64 29.78 7.48
C GLY A 391 13.07 30.49 6.26
N GLY A 392 13.86 31.30 5.56
CA GLY A 392 13.43 31.88 4.28
C GLY A 392 14.54 32.32 3.36
N TYR A 393 14.33 32.15 2.06
CA TYR A 393 15.33 32.36 1.01
C TYR A 393 14.80 33.24 -0.11
N GLN A 394 15.72 33.85 -0.87
CA GLN A 394 15.40 34.53 -2.13
C GLN A 394 15.69 33.64 -3.33
N PHE A 395 14.92 33.84 -4.41
CA PHE A 395 15.15 33.18 -5.68
C PHE A 395 16.30 33.84 -6.49
N GLY A 396 17.04 33.01 -7.23
CA GLY A 396 18.04 33.41 -8.22
C GLY A 396 17.54 33.42 -9.67
N GLU A 397 18.47 33.58 -10.60
CA GLU A 397 18.28 33.71 -12.05
C GLU A 397 19.46 33.02 -12.76
N ILE A 398 19.30 32.56 -14.00
CA ILE A 398 20.39 32.02 -14.83
C ILE A 398 20.29 32.60 -16.24
N SER A 399 21.41 33.03 -16.83
CA SER A 399 21.47 33.55 -18.20
C SER A 399 22.71 33.05 -18.97
N GLY A 400 22.62 33.08 -20.31
CA GLY A 400 23.71 32.65 -21.20
C GLY A 400 23.42 32.93 -22.67
N ASN A 401 24.29 32.45 -23.57
CA ASN A 401 24.17 32.60 -25.03
C ASN A 401 24.46 31.28 -25.76
N VAL A 402 23.79 31.03 -26.88
CA VAL A 402 24.07 29.95 -27.84
C VAL A 402 24.46 30.58 -29.17
N TRP A 403 25.59 30.17 -29.76
CA TRP A 403 26.13 30.75 -31.00
C TRP A 403 26.66 29.70 -31.98
N ASN A 404 26.92 30.12 -33.21
CA ASN A 404 27.47 29.29 -34.27
C ASN A 404 29.02 29.38 -34.28
N ASP A 405 29.70 28.42 -33.67
CA ASP A 405 31.17 28.26 -33.74
C ASP A 405 31.56 27.68 -35.11
N VAL A 406 31.74 28.56 -36.09
CA VAL A 406 31.95 28.23 -37.51
C VAL A 406 33.34 27.61 -37.73
N ASN A 407 34.28 27.87 -36.83
CA ASN A 407 35.67 27.44 -36.96
C ASN A 407 36.12 26.42 -35.90
N SER A 408 35.22 25.99 -35.03
CA SER A 408 35.41 24.99 -33.97
C SER A 408 36.50 25.34 -32.94
N ASN A 409 36.78 26.62 -32.72
CA ASN A 409 37.82 27.06 -31.78
C ASN A 409 37.32 27.29 -30.35
N LYS A 410 36.01 27.10 -30.11
CA LYS A 410 35.36 27.23 -28.79
C LYS A 410 35.34 28.65 -28.21
N ILE A 411 35.62 29.69 -29.00
CA ILE A 411 35.63 31.10 -28.60
C ILE A 411 34.75 31.88 -29.57
N GLN A 412 33.65 32.48 -29.10
CA GLN A 412 32.78 33.28 -29.97
C GLN A 412 33.53 34.48 -30.56
N ASN A 413 33.75 34.48 -31.87
CA ASN A 413 34.36 35.58 -32.61
C ASN A 413 33.30 36.63 -33.03
N PRO A 414 33.67 37.90 -33.31
CA PRO A 414 32.69 38.96 -33.60
C PRO A 414 31.84 38.76 -34.87
N ASP A 415 32.21 37.81 -35.72
CA ASP A 415 31.51 37.35 -36.92
C ASP A 415 30.69 36.06 -36.70
N GLU A 416 30.77 35.45 -35.51
CA GLU A 416 30.06 34.22 -35.14
C GLU A 416 28.75 34.53 -34.41
N LEU A 417 27.70 34.64 -35.23
CA LEU A 417 26.37 35.07 -34.81
C LEU A 417 25.71 34.09 -33.82
N GLY A 418 24.96 34.67 -32.88
CA GLY A 418 24.09 33.94 -31.97
C GLY A 418 22.95 33.20 -32.70
N LEU A 419 22.47 32.15 -32.08
CA LEU A 419 21.51 31.20 -32.64
C LEU A 419 20.17 31.25 -31.91
N SER A 420 19.16 31.80 -32.58
CA SER A 420 17.82 32.04 -32.02
C SER A 420 16.90 30.82 -32.00
N VAL A 421 15.94 30.82 -31.06
CA VAL A 421 14.91 29.77 -30.89
C VAL A 421 15.55 28.39 -30.67
N TRP A 422 16.62 28.32 -29.89
CA TRP A 422 17.18 27.09 -29.32
C TRP A 422 16.65 26.92 -27.91
N THR A 423 16.17 25.71 -27.58
CA THR A 423 15.67 25.38 -26.24
C THR A 423 16.83 25.10 -25.31
N VAL A 424 16.79 25.72 -24.13
CA VAL A 424 17.76 25.60 -23.04
C VAL A 424 16.94 25.27 -21.78
N TYR A 425 17.44 24.46 -20.85
CA TYR A 425 16.65 24.03 -19.67
C TYR A 425 17.50 23.71 -18.45
N LEU A 426 16.89 23.59 -17.27
CA LEU A 426 17.56 23.32 -16.00
C LEU A 426 17.47 21.82 -15.65
N ASP A 427 18.53 21.10 -16.03
CA ASP A 427 18.78 19.66 -15.97
C ASP A 427 18.98 19.15 -14.53
N GLN A 428 17.92 18.83 -13.79
CA GLN A 428 18.05 18.55 -12.35
C GLN A 428 18.81 17.24 -12.06
N ASN A 429 19.06 16.42 -13.09
CA ASN A 429 19.58 15.05 -13.04
C ASN A 429 20.84 14.78 -13.90
N GLN A 430 21.69 15.79 -14.22
CA GLN A 430 23.01 15.75 -14.94
C GLN A 430 23.19 14.74 -16.08
N ASN A 431 22.61 15.03 -17.24
CA ASN A 431 21.97 13.96 -18.01
C ASN A 431 22.81 13.40 -19.37
N HIS A 432 22.73 13.40 -20.78
CA HIS A 432 22.56 14.31 -22.08
C HIS A 432 21.29 14.38 -23.11
N GLN A 433 20.11 15.05 -22.82
CA GLN A 433 18.79 15.51 -23.46
C GLN A 433 17.79 16.13 -22.36
N LEU A 434 16.45 16.36 -22.56
CA LEU A 434 15.47 17.17 -21.73
C LEU A 434 14.28 16.42 -21.08
N ASP A 435 13.97 16.65 -19.78
CA ASP A 435 12.80 16.11 -19.04
C ASP A 435 11.63 17.12 -18.78
N VAL A 436 10.40 16.60 -18.57
CA VAL A 436 9.15 17.42 -18.56
C VAL A 436 8.99 18.39 -17.38
N ASN A 437 9.61 18.10 -16.23
CA ASN A 437 9.55 18.93 -15.02
C ASN A 437 10.70 19.94 -14.94
N GLU A 438 11.54 20.01 -15.98
CA GLU A 438 12.72 20.85 -16.01
C GLU A 438 12.39 22.22 -16.57
N LEU A 439 12.80 23.26 -15.85
CA LEU A 439 12.47 24.62 -16.25
C LEU A 439 13.20 24.94 -17.56
N SER A 440 12.43 25.11 -18.64
CA SER A 440 12.95 25.36 -19.99
C SER A 440 12.65 26.78 -20.48
N THR A 441 13.48 27.26 -21.41
CA THR A 441 13.41 28.59 -22.03
C THR A 441 13.93 28.52 -23.48
N THR A 442 13.82 29.60 -24.26
CA THR A 442 14.35 29.64 -25.64
C THR A 442 15.17 30.90 -25.92
N THR A 443 16.14 30.80 -26.82
CA THR A 443 17.06 31.89 -27.14
C THR A 443 16.46 33.02 -27.99
N ASP A 444 16.86 34.26 -27.71
CA ASP A 444 16.48 35.46 -28.46
C ASP A 444 17.14 35.53 -29.86
N ILE A 445 16.84 36.60 -30.63
CA ILE A 445 17.40 36.81 -31.98
C ILE A 445 18.94 36.92 -32.03
N ASN A 446 19.60 37.13 -30.87
CA ASN A 446 21.05 37.23 -30.71
C ASN A 446 21.64 36.00 -29.96
N GLY A 447 20.84 34.95 -29.73
CA GLY A 447 21.27 33.72 -29.04
C GLY A 447 21.13 33.73 -27.52
N ASN A 448 20.63 34.79 -26.88
CA ASN A 448 20.59 34.92 -25.41
C ASN A 448 19.42 34.15 -24.78
N TYR A 449 19.63 33.50 -23.64
CA TYR A 449 18.59 32.87 -22.83
C TYR A 449 18.57 33.36 -21.38
N THR A 450 17.44 33.18 -20.69
CA THR A 450 17.30 33.47 -19.25
C THR A 450 16.25 32.59 -18.57
N PHE A 451 16.52 32.19 -17.33
CA PHE A 451 15.62 31.56 -16.37
C PHE A 451 15.52 32.43 -15.12
N ASN A 452 14.33 32.56 -14.56
CA ASN A 452 14.06 33.40 -13.40
C ASN A 452 13.42 32.56 -12.28
N ASN A 453 13.44 33.08 -11.05
CA ASN A 453 12.74 32.50 -9.90
C ASN A 453 13.27 31.12 -9.43
N LEU A 454 14.59 30.96 -9.36
CA LEU A 454 15.25 29.69 -9.05
C LEU A 454 15.59 29.50 -7.57
N LYS A 455 15.39 28.30 -7.00
CA LYS A 455 15.74 28.00 -5.60
C LYS A 455 17.27 27.95 -5.42
N PRO A 456 17.82 28.18 -4.22
CA PRO A 456 19.17 27.70 -3.90
C PRO A 456 19.27 26.16 -4.04
N GLY A 457 20.13 25.68 -4.95
CA GLY A 457 20.28 24.27 -5.39
C GLY A 457 20.64 24.27 -6.89
N THR A 458 21.71 23.60 -7.37
CA THR A 458 22.30 24.01 -8.69
C THR A 458 21.40 23.59 -9.81
N TYR A 459 21.60 24.29 -10.91
CA TYR A 459 21.05 23.91 -12.16
C TYR A 459 22.25 23.71 -13.07
N TYR A 460 22.47 22.45 -13.38
CA TYR A 460 22.99 22.03 -14.66
C TYR A 460 22.04 22.61 -15.74
N VAL A 461 22.57 23.13 -16.86
CA VAL A 461 21.75 23.97 -17.77
C VAL A 461 21.98 23.70 -19.24
N ALA A 462 21.05 23.04 -19.86
CA ALA A 462 21.23 22.35 -21.10
C ALA A 462 21.09 23.17 -22.38
N GLN A 463 21.27 22.49 -23.52
CA GLN A 463 20.49 22.82 -24.71
C GLN A 463 19.89 21.56 -25.37
N VAL A 464 18.74 21.69 -26.02
CA VAL A 464 18.20 20.64 -26.91
C VAL A 464 18.95 20.73 -28.24
N LEU A 465 19.88 19.82 -28.45
CA LEU A 465 20.70 19.78 -29.66
C LEU A 465 19.82 19.44 -30.89
N LYS A 466 19.79 20.33 -31.88
CA LYS A 466 18.99 20.15 -33.10
C LYS A 466 19.66 19.16 -34.06
N ASN A 467 18.84 18.36 -34.75
CA ASN A 467 19.31 17.42 -35.78
C ASN A 467 20.30 18.05 -36.77
N ASN A 468 21.44 17.39 -36.99
CA ASN A 468 22.59 17.81 -37.80
C ASN A 468 23.45 18.95 -37.23
N TRP A 469 23.32 19.27 -35.93
CA TRP A 469 24.26 20.14 -35.21
C TRP A 469 25.09 19.34 -34.20
N GLN A 470 26.25 19.88 -33.83
CA GLN A 470 27.11 19.37 -32.76
C GLN A 470 27.49 20.53 -31.82
N GLN A 471 27.62 20.26 -30.54
CA GLN A 471 28.02 21.27 -29.54
C GLN A 471 29.54 21.28 -29.38
N THR A 472 30.17 22.42 -29.66
CA THR A 472 31.64 22.59 -29.53
C THR A 472 32.06 23.16 -28.17
N TYR A 473 31.18 23.92 -27.51
CA TYR A 473 31.43 24.54 -26.21
C TYR A 473 30.22 24.46 -25.25
N PRO A 474 30.45 24.32 -23.92
CA PRO A 474 31.69 23.78 -23.37
C PRO A 474 31.91 22.36 -23.90
N SER A 475 33.16 21.99 -24.14
CA SER A 475 33.48 20.58 -24.34
C SER A 475 33.35 19.83 -23.02
N SER A 476 33.14 18.52 -23.09
CA SER A 476 33.14 17.57 -21.98
C SER A 476 34.50 17.49 -21.29
N SER A 477 34.85 18.54 -20.54
CA SER A 477 36.16 18.72 -19.90
C SER A 477 36.08 19.77 -18.77
N LEU A 478 35.64 19.35 -17.58
CA LEU A 478 36.02 20.08 -16.36
C LEU A 478 37.46 19.72 -16.01
N ASN A 479 38.28 20.71 -15.65
CA ASN A 479 39.72 20.58 -15.57
C ASN A 479 40.19 19.96 -14.24
N GLN A 480 41.40 19.40 -14.28
CA GLN A 480 42.27 19.13 -13.11
C GLN A 480 42.27 20.34 -12.14
N ILE A 481 42.18 20.11 -10.82
CA ILE A 481 43.26 20.06 -9.80
C ILE A 481 42.63 19.29 -8.60
N GLN A 482 43.21 18.30 -7.90
CA GLN A 482 44.60 18.18 -7.44
C GLN A 482 45.11 16.74 -7.37
N THR A 483 46.43 16.61 -7.56
CA THR A 483 47.24 15.59 -6.88
C THR A 483 47.19 15.85 -5.36
N GLN A 484 46.26 15.20 -4.65
CA GLN A 484 46.45 15.04 -3.22
C GLN A 484 47.64 14.10 -2.99
N ASN A 485 48.62 14.53 -2.20
CA ASN A 485 49.47 13.57 -1.50
C ASN A 485 48.51 12.72 -0.65
N LEU A 486 48.53 11.40 -0.84
CA LEU A 486 47.71 10.50 -0.03
C LEU A 486 47.90 10.82 1.46
N PRO A 487 46.83 11.04 2.25
CA PRO A 487 46.98 11.03 3.69
C PRO A 487 47.56 9.67 4.07
N VAL A 488 48.56 9.65 4.95
CA VAL A 488 49.25 8.40 5.33
C VAL A 488 48.23 7.46 5.96
N VAL A 489 47.73 6.51 5.17
CA VAL A 489 46.72 5.56 5.63
C VAL A 489 47.41 4.62 6.60
N THR A 490 46.88 4.55 7.81
CA THR A 490 47.47 3.75 8.88
C THR A 490 47.11 2.30 8.67
N THR A 491 47.91 1.59 7.86
CA THR A 491 47.81 0.15 7.64
C THR A 491 47.72 -0.58 8.98
N THR A 492 46.60 -1.24 9.21
CA THR A 492 46.39 -2.14 10.36
C THR A 492 47.03 -3.51 10.10
N GLY A 493 47.26 -3.82 8.82
CA GLY A 493 47.60 -5.13 8.33
C GLY A 493 49.07 -5.53 8.34
N SER A 494 49.34 -6.58 7.59
CA SER A 494 50.59 -7.34 7.62
C SER A 494 51.33 -7.27 6.30
N ASN A 495 52.64 -7.05 6.37
CA ASN A 495 53.57 -7.27 5.25
C ASN A 495 53.80 -8.78 4.98
N ALA A 496 52.76 -9.61 5.13
CA ALA A 496 52.76 -10.99 4.70
C ALA A 496 52.84 -11.04 3.17
N PRO A 497 53.70 -11.89 2.58
CA PRO A 497 53.81 -11.99 1.14
C PRO A 497 52.47 -12.42 0.53
N VAL A 498 52.13 -11.83 -0.61
CA VAL A 498 51.05 -12.30 -1.47
C VAL A 498 51.66 -12.76 -2.78
N TYR A 499 51.06 -13.82 -3.33
CA TYR A 499 51.54 -14.55 -4.49
C TYR A 499 50.46 -14.54 -5.58
N LEU A 500 50.87 -14.75 -6.82
CA LEU A 500 49.93 -15.22 -7.84
C LEU A 500 49.71 -16.73 -7.57
N PRO A 501 48.46 -17.23 -7.50
CA PRO A 501 48.19 -18.65 -7.31
C PRO A 501 48.97 -19.45 -8.36
N ASN A 502 49.89 -20.33 -7.92
CA ASN A 502 50.96 -20.94 -8.73
C ASN A 502 50.61 -21.02 -10.24
N ASN A 503 51.08 -20.03 -11.02
CA ASN A 503 50.65 -19.87 -12.41
C ASN A 503 51.38 -20.87 -13.30
N ASP A 504 50.66 -21.91 -13.68
CA ASP A 504 51.19 -23.03 -14.45
C ASP A 504 51.23 -22.72 -15.96
N PHE A 505 52.06 -21.72 -16.33
CA PHE A 505 52.23 -21.22 -17.69
C PHE A 505 52.44 -22.35 -18.72
N PHE A 506 51.51 -22.47 -19.68
CA PHE A 506 51.56 -23.46 -20.75
C PHE A 506 51.81 -22.76 -22.09
N THR A 507 53.09 -22.57 -22.46
CA THR A 507 53.50 -21.84 -23.68
C THR A 507 53.33 -22.66 -24.97
N ALA A 508 52.17 -23.28 -25.15
CA ALA A 508 51.80 -24.03 -26.34
C ALA A 508 50.59 -23.38 -27.00
N ASN A 509 50.65 -23.21 -28.32
CA ASN A 509 49.54 -22.69 -29.13
C ASN A 509 48.42 -23.73 -29.28
N ILE A 510 47.77 -24.08 -28.17
CA ILE A 510 46.40 -24.58 -28.18
C ILE A 510 45.55 -23.38 -28.55
N THR A 511 45.02 -23.36 -29.78
CA THR A 511 43.96 -22.40 -30.14
C THR A 511 42.70 -22.83 -29.39
N PRO A 512 42.21 -22.09 -28.37
CA PRO A 512 40.90 -22.39 -27.82
C PRO A 512 39.87 -22.04 -28.90
N SER A 513 38.86 -22.88 -29.08
CA SER A 513 37.69 -22.46 -29.84
C SER A 513 36.95 -21.42 -29.00
N THR A 514 36.92 -20.18 -29.48
CA THR A 514 36.47 -18.93 -28.83
C THR A 514 34.95 -18.86 -28.62
N ASN A 515 34.35 -19.99 -28.23
CA ASN A 515 32.92 -20.27 -28.21
C ASN A 515 32.56 -21.45 -27.27
N ILE A 516 33.53 -22.07 -26.58
CA ILE A 516 33.24 -23.08 -25.55
C ILE A 516 32.94 -22.42 -24.21
N SER A 517 33.76 -21.47 -23.74
CA SER A 517 33.55 -20.77 -22.47
C SER A 517 32.13 -20.22 -22.37
N SER A 518 31.64 -19.70 -23.50
CA SER A 518 30.36 -19.03 -23.56
C SER A 518 29.15 -19.96 -23.63
N SER A 519 29.25 -21.07 -24.35
CA SER A 519 28.25 -22.15 -24.35
C SER A 519 28.30 -23.04 -23.11
N LEU A 520 29.43 -23.04 -22.38
CA LEU A 520 29.54 -23.71 -21.09
C LEU A 520 28.75 -22.95 -20.03
N ILE A 521 28.94 -21.62 -19.91
CA ILE A 521 28.33 -20.78 -18.87
C ILE A 521 27.05 -20.04 -19.31
N ASN A 522 26.51 -20.32 -20.50
CA ASN A 522 25.32 -19.69 -21.07
C ASN A 522 25.39 -18.15 -21.22
N ILE A 523 26.59 -17.56 -21.34
CA ILE A 523 26.74 -16.10 -21.51
C ILE A 523 26.28 -15.63 -22.91
N ASP A 524 26.46 -16.45 -23.94
CA ASP A 524 26.02 -16.06 -25.30
C ASP A 524 24.51 -16.22 -25.47
N ASP A 525 23.87 -17.19 -24.81
CA ASP A 525 22.41 -17.28 -24.72
C ASP A 525 21.85 -16.09 -23.91
N PHE A 526 22.48 -15.72 -22.78
CA PHE A 526 22.16 -14.49 -22.03
C PHE A 526 22.31 -13.22 -22.91
N ARG A 527 23.32 -13.14 -23.77
CA ARG A 527 23.53 -12.00 -24.69
C ARG A 527 22.57 -11.98 -25.88
N ALA A 528 22.05 -13.15 -26.29
CA ALA A 528 21.12 -13.30 -27.40
C ALA A 528 19.65 -13.10 -26.97
N ASP A 529 19.33 -13.33 -25.71
CA ASP A 529 18.00 -13.13 -25.13
C ASP A 529 17.67 -11.63 -25.01
N SER A 530 16.53 -11.23 -25.59
CA SER A 530 16.08 -9.84 -25.63
C SER A 530 15.78 -9.23 -24.26
N ARG A 531 15.57 -10.05 -23.21
CA ARG A 531 15.36 -9.58 -21.83
C ARG A 531 16.60 -8.95 -21.21
N PHE A 532 17.80 -9.25 -21.73
CA PHE A 532 19.07 -8.72 -21.26
C PHE A 532 19.77 -7.82 -22.31
N ALA A 533 19.02 -7.35 -23.30
CA ALA A 533 19.54 -6.48 -24.36
C ALA A 533 20.13 -5.18 -23.78
N GLY A 534 21.43 -4.97 -23.99
CA GLY A 534 22.19 -3.84 -23.45
C GLY A 534 22.94 -4.11 -22.14
N ILE A 535 22.81 -5.31 -21.55
CA ILE A 535 23.61 -5.74 -20.40
C ILE A 535 24.99 -6.18 -20.87
N ASN A 536 25.99 -5.30 -20.74
CA ASN A 536 27.37 -5.51 -21.19
C ASN A 536 28.44 -4.86 -20.28
N GLY A 537 28.04 -4.24 -19.16
CA GLY A 537 28.89 -3.51 -18.23
C GLY A 537 29.00 -1.99 -18.46
N SER A 538 28.40 -1.44 -19.51
CA SER A 538 28.50 0.01 -19.80
C SER A 538 27.99 0.87 -18.64
N GLY A 539 28.76 1.90 -18.26
CA GLY A 539 28.45 2.78 -17.13
C GLY A 539 28.87 2.25 -15.75
N TRP A 540 29.58 1.13 -15.71
CA TRP A 540 30.11 0.51 -14.49
C TRP A 540 31.62 0.34 -14.57
N THR A 541 32.26 0.32 -13.40
CA THR A 541 33.70 0.13 -13.29
C THR A 541 34.03 -1.14 -12.50
N THR A 542 34.99 -1.92 -13.01
CA THR A 542 35.60 -3.05 -12.29
C THR A 542 37.01 -2.65 -11.83
N VAL A 543 37.43 -3.15 -10.67
CA VAL A 543 38.81 -3.00 -10.19
C VAL A 543 39.53 -4.34 -10.31
N ILE A 544 40.78 -4.34 -10.79
CA ILE A 544 41.67 -5.48 -10.77
C ILE A 544 42.88 -5.16 -9.86
N LEU A 545 43.15 -6.04 -8.89
CA LEU A 545 44.34 -6.02 -8.03
C LEU A 545 45.29 -7.14 -8.49
N ASP A 546 46.29 -6.80 -9.31
CA ASP A 546 47.19 -7.76 -9.95
C ASP A 546 48.59 -7.14 -10.23
N THR A 547 49.28 -7.64 -11.25
CA THR A 547 50.67 -7.34 -11.66
C THR A 547 50.83 -6.11 -12.53
N GLY A 548 49.73 -5.53 -13.00
CA GLY A 548 49.70 -4.41 -13.94
C GLY A 548 48.75 -4.67 -15.11
N ILE A 549 48.61 -3.68 -15.98
CA ILE A 549 47.87 -3.81 -17.25
C ILE A 549 48.72 -3.27 -18.40
N ASP A 550 48.60 -3.85 -19.59
CA ASP A 550 49.10 -3.19 -20.81
C ASP A 550 48.18 -2.00 -21.11
N LEU A 551 48.74 -0.80 -20.99
CA LEU A 551 47.95 0.44 -20.95
C LEU A 551 47.38 0.82 -22.32
N ASP A 552 48.01 0.42 -23.43
CA ASP A 552 47.66 0.80 -24.81
C ASP A 552 47.18 -0.41 -25.65
N ASP A 553 46.72 -1.49 -25.01
CA ASP A 553 46.19 -2.66 -25.72
C ASP A 553 44.75 -2.42 -26.19
N ALA A 554 44.50 -2.61 -27.49
CA ALA A 554 43.19 -2.53 -28.13
C ALA A 554 42.12 -3.46 -27.50
N PHE A 555 42.53 -4.51 -26.77
CA PHE A 555 41.64 -5.27 -25.89
C PHE A 555 40.85 -4.37 -24.90
N PHE A 556 41.47 -3.30 -24.41
CA PHE A 556 40.88 -2.32 -23.49
C PHE A 556 40.29 -1.10 -24.22
N GLY A 557 40.15 -1.18 -25.55
CA GLY A 557 39.61 -0.14 -26.40
C GLY A 557 40.69 0.77 -27.00
N PRO A 558 40.28 1.81 -27.74
CA PRO A 558 41.21 2.79 -28.30
C PRO A 558 41.73 3.76 -27.21
N ASP A 559 42.98 4.18 -27.35
CA ASP A 559 43.41 5.52 -26.93
C ASP A 559 43.03 6.51 -28.04
N ASN A 560 41.98 7.32 -27.83
CA ASN A 560 41.65 8.44 -28.73
C ASN A 560 42.34 9.76 -28.34
N ASN A 561 42.95 9.83 -27.16
CA ASN A 561 43.43 11.05 -26.54
C ASN A 561 44.95 11.29 -26.79
N GLY A 562 45.72 10.21 -26.91
CA GLY A 562 47.13 10.16 -27.28
C GLY A 562 48.10 10.20 -26.09
N ASP A 563 47.66 9.84 -24.88
CA ASP A 563 48.51 9.77 -23.69
C ASP A 563 49.16 8.38 -23.46
N GLY A 564 48.79 7.37 -24.25
CA GLY A 564 49.28 6.00 -24.12
C GLY A 564 48.50 5.16 -23.10
N ILE A 565 47.27 5.56 -22.77
CA ILE A 565 46.33 4.80 -21.96
C ILE A 565 44.99 4.68 -22.72
N ALA A 566 44.54 3.46 -22.98
CA ALA A 566 43.27 3.17 -23.62
C ALA A 566 42.11 3.75 -22.80
N ASP A 567 41.17 4.45 -23.45
CA ASP A 567 40.20 5.35 -22.79
C ASP A 567 39.26 4.66 -21.77
N ARG A 568 39.20 3.32 -21.74
CA ARG A 568 38.42 2.54 -20.75
C ARG A 568 39.18 2.26 -19.46
N ILE A 569 40.49 2.50 -19.40
CA ILE A 569 41.31 2.39 -18.18
C ILE A 569 41.23 3.72 -17.42
N VAL A 570 40.14 3.90 -16.66
CA VAL A 570 39.76 5.20 -16.06
C VAL A 570 40.55 5.61 -14.82
N TYR A 571 41.31 4.69 -14.22
CA TYR A 571 42.35 4.97 -13.22
C TYR A 571 43.34 3.81 -13.14
N GLN A 572 44.61 4.12 -12.88
CA GLN A 572 45.64 3.12 -12.63
C GLN A 572 46.68 3.64 -11.64
N TYR A 573 47.27 2.75 -10.84
CA TYR A 573 48.30 3.10 -9.84
C TYR A 573 49.12 1.87 -9.42
N ASP A 574 50.42 2.03 -9.21
CA ASP A 574 51.31 1.02 -8.64
C ASP A 574 51.48 1.26 -7.13
N PHE A 575 50.73 0.51 -6.32
CA PHE A 575 50.83 0.52 -4.86
C PHE A 575 52.10 -0.19 -4.35
N ALA A 576 52.73 -1.03 -5.18
CA ALA A 576 53.89 -1.79 -4.78
C ALA A 576 55.17 -0.95 -4.90
N ASP A 577 55.37 -0.25 -6.01
CA ASP A 577 56.53 0.64 -6.26
C ASP A 577 56.23 2.13 -5.94
N GLY A 578 54.96 2.55 -5.88
CA GLY A 578 54.51 3.79 -5.22
C GLY A 578 54.26 4.99 -6.14
N ASP A 579 53.88 4.76 -7.39
CA ASP A 579 53.64 5.78 -8.41
C ASP A 579 52.45 5.44 -9.34
N ALA A 580 52.33 6.15 -10.46
CA ALA A 580 51.25 5.99 -11.44
C ALA A 580 51.71 5.26 -12.72
N ASP A 581 52.56 4.23 -12.60
CA ASP A 581 52.95 3.34 -13.69
C ASP A 581 52.55 1.88 -13.40
N ALA A 582 51.25 1.61 -13.50
CA ALA A 582 50.70 0.26 -13.36
C ALA A 582 50.94 -0.65 -14.59
N SER A 583 51.95 -0.40 -15.42
CA SER A 583 52.21 -1.21 -16.62
C SER A 583 52.52 -2.68 -16.30
N ASP A 584 52.00 -3.59 -17.12
CA ASP A 584 52.22 -5.04 -17.00
C ASP A 584 53.52 -5.49 -17.68
N VAL A 585 54.47 -6.00 -16.89
CA VAL A 585 55.72 -6.64 -17.37
C VAL A 585 55.65 -8.18 -17.34
N ASN A 586 54.55 -8.74 -16.85
CA ASN A 586 54.32 -10.17 -16.63
C ASN A 586 53.24 -10.76 -17.56
N GLY A 587 52.32 -9.94 -18.05
CA GLY A 587 51.17 -10.30 -18.88
C GLY A 587 49.97 -10.86 -18.10
N HIS A 588 50.12 -11.13 -16.80
CA HIS A 588 49.08 -11.80 -16.02
C HIS A 588 47.90 -10.87 -15.73
N GLY A 589 48.16 -9.62 -15.32
CA GLY A 589 47.12 -8.65 -15.02
C GLY A 589 46.43 -8.12 -16.28
N SER A 590 47.12 -8.02 -17.41
CA SER A 590 46.50 -7.84 -18.74
C SER A 590 45.50 -8.97 -19.04
N ASN A 591 45.93 -10.23 -18.90
CA ASN A 591 45.10 -11.39 -19.19
C ASN A 591 43.87 -11.44 -18.29
N VAL A 592 44.05 -11.25 -16.97
CA VAL A 592 42.95 -11.14 -15.99
C VAL A 592 41.98 -10.03 -16.38
N SER A 593 42.47 -8.83 -16.68
CA SER A 593 41.63 -7.68 -17.08
C SER A 593 40.86 -7.95 -18.37
N SER A 594 41.47 -8.64 -19.34
CA SER A 594 40.82 -8.97 -20.62
C SER A 594 39.64 -9.93 -20.45
N ILE A 595 39.74 -10.91 -19.55
CA ILE A 595 38.64 -11.84 -19.23
C ILE A 595 37.45 -11.08 -18.63
N VAL A 596 37.70 -10.07 -17.78
CA VAL A 596 36.63 -9.25 -17.22
C VAL A 596 35.96 -8.40 -18.31
N ALA A 597 36.75 -7.65 -19.09
CA ALA A 597 36.25 -6.46 -19.77
C ALA A 597 36.75 -6.24 -21.21
N SER A 598 37.42 -7.21 -21.86
CA SER A 598 37.88 -7.06 -23.26
C SER A 598 36.76 -6.64 -24.23
N SER A 599 37.02 -5.62 -25.03
CA SER A 599 36.17 -5.19 -26.17
C SER A 599 36.56 -5.83 -27.51
N ASP A 600 37.53 -6.74 -27.54
CA ASP A 600 37.87 -7.46 -28.79
C ASP A 600 36.69 -8.35 -29.24
N SER A 601 36.52 -8.46 -30.56
CA SER A 601 35.40 -9.17 -31.20
C SER A 601 35.53 -10.70 -31.26
N ILE A 602 36.69 -11.23 -30.91
CA ILE A 602 37.01 -12.67 -30.90
C ILE A 602 37.23 -13.14 -29.46
N TYR A 603 37.90 -12.32 -28.66
CA TYR A 603 38.22 -12.55 -27.24
C TYR A 603 37.41 -11.60 -26.35
N THR A 604 36.10 -11.54 -26.58
CA THR A 604 35.16 -10.67 -25.85
C THR A 604 35.12 -11.02 -24.36
N GLY A 605 35.45 -10.07 -23.50
CA GLY A 605 35.38 -10.23 -22.05
C GLY A 605 33.94 -10.45 -21.58
N MET A 606 33.73 -10.81 -20.32
CA MET A 606 32.38 -11.04 -19.80
C MET A 606 31.52 -9.75 -19.87
N ALA A 607 32.10 -8.62 -19.43
CA ALA A 607 31.50 -7.28 -19.42
C ALA A 607 32.26 -6.32 -20.38
N PRO A 608 32.10 -6.47 -21.71
CA PRO A 608 32.93 -5.80 -22.71
C PRO A 608 32.69 -4.28 -22.84
N GLY A 609 31.74 -3.72 -22.09
CA GLY A 609 31.49 -2.27 -21.98
C GLY A 609 31.96 -1.66 -20.65
N ALA A 610 32.46 -2.44 -19.70
CA ALA A 610 32.86 -1.95 -18.37
C ALA A 610 34.13 -1.10 -18.41
N ASN A 611 34.20 -0.05 -17.58
CA ASN A 611 35.45 0.66 -17.32
C ASN A 611 36.36 -0.17 -16.41
N ILE A 612 37.66 0.00 -16.58
CA ILE A 612 38.71 -0.72 -15.87
C ILE A 612 39.44 0.24 -14.93
N ILE A 613 39.64 -0.19 -13.68
CA ILE A 613 40.66 0.36 -12.79
C ILE A 613 41.67 -0.72 -12.51
N HIS A 614 42.95 -0.47 -12.78
CA HIS A 614 44.01 -1.44 -12.48
C HIS A 614 44.93 -0.93 -11.36
N LEU A 615 44.88 -1.60 -10.21
CA LEU A 615 45.70 -1.27 -9.04
C LEU A 615 46.78 -2.35 -8.90
N LYS A 616 48.00 -2.01 -9.30
CA LYS A 616 49.13 -2.93 -9.30
C LYS A 616 49.64 -3.11 -7.86
N VAL A 617 49.57 -4.34 -7.35
CA VAL A 617 49.95 -4.70 -5.96
C VAL A 617 51.13 -5.68 -5.90
N PHE A 618 51.68 -6.04 -7.07
CA PHE A 618 52.93 -6.76 -7.22
C PHE A 618 53.97 -5.86 -7.89
N LYS A 619 55.20 -5.87 -7.35
CA LYS A 619 56.35 -5.22 -7.99
C LYS A 619 56.70 -5.92 -9.30
N ASN A 620 57.42 -5.21 -10.16
CA ASN A 620 57.98 -5.67 -11.45
C ASN A 620 58.88 -6.94 -11.40
N ASN A 621 59.09 -7.55 -10.23
CA ASN A 621 59.77 -8.83 -10.03
C ASN A 621 58.82 -9.97 -9.59
N GLY A 622 57.50 -9.76 -9.62
CA GLY A 622 56.47 -10.70 -9.18
C GLY A 622 56.26 -10.79 -7.66
N SER A 623 56.79 -9.86 -6.86
CA SER A 623 56.60 -9.87 -5.39
C SER A 623 55.61 -8.80 -4.91
N GLY A 624 54.57 -9.24 -4.21
CA GLY A 624 53.58 -8.37 -3.54
C GLY A 624 53.52 -8.63 -2.03
N ASN A 625 52.70 -7.86 -1.31
CA ASN A 625 52.32 -8.17 0.07
C ASN A 625 50.92 -7.62 0.39
N PHE A 626 50.27 -8.16 1.43
CA PHE A 626 48.93 -7.78 1.83
C PHE A 626 48.79 -6.32 2.29
N GLY A 627 49.87 -5.64 2.69
CA GLY A 627 49.86 -4.20 2.98
C GLY A 627 49.71 -3.31 1.74
N TYR A 628 50.11 -3.78 0.55
CA TYR A 628 49.77 -3.10 -0.72
C TYR A 628 48.30 -3.36 -1.09
N THR A 629 47.82 -4.59 -0.88
CA THR A 629 46.40 -4.98 -1.03
C THR A 629 45.50 -4.14 -0.12
N GLU A 630 45.87 -3.95 1.14
CA GLU A 630 45.16 -3.11 2.11
C GLU A 630 45.02 -1.67 1.60
N GLN A 631 46.13 -1.04 1.20
CA GLN A 631 46.12 0.33 0.66
C GLN A 631 45.29 0.46 -0.63
N ALA A 632 45.34 -0.54 -1.51
CA ALA A 632 44.54 -0.58 -2.72
C ALA A 632 43.04 -0.69 -2.40
N LEU A 633 42.63 -1.59 -1.49
CA LEU A 633 41.23 -1.74 -1.07
C LEU A 633 40.71 -0.49 -0.33
N GLN A 634 41.55 0.11 0.53
CA GLN A 634 41.25 1.40 1.18
C GLN A 634 41.08 2.53 0.16
N TRP A 635 41.87 2.55 -0.93
CA TRP A 635 41.64 3.46 -2.05
C TRP A 635 40.29 3.19 -2.75
N VAL A 636 39.95 1.92 -3.03
CA VAL A 636 38.67 1.54 -3.67
C VAL A 636 37.48 2.01 -2.83
N ILE A 637 37.49 1.78 -1.51
CA ILE A 637 36.42 2.21 -0.59
C ILE A 637 36.17 3.72 -0.70
N ASN A 638 37.24 4.53 -0.71
CA ASN A 638 37.13 5.99 -0.81
C ASN A 638 36.69 6.49 -2.20
N ASN A 639 36.79 5.66 -3.25
CA ASN A 639 36.53 6.04 -4.64
C ASN A 639 35.32 5.31 -5.29
N ALA A 640 34.72 4.32 -4.62
CA ALA A 640 33.70 3.44 -5.18
C ALA A 640 32.43 4.16 -5.68
N ALA A 641 32.05 5.27 -5.05
CA ALA A 641 30.95 6.11 -5.52
C ALA A 641 31.35 6.94 -6.75
N ALA A 642 32.54 7.53 -6.75
CA ALA A 642 33.01 8.44 -7.81
C ALA A 642 33.20 7.74 -9.16
N TYR A 643 33.64 6.48 -9.16
CA TYR A 643 33.83 5.68 -10.38
C TYR A 643 32.69 4.69 -10.66
N ASN A 644 31.60 4.69 -9.88
CA ASN A 644 30.55 3.65 -9.88
C ASN A 644 31.11 2.20 -9.95
N ILE A 645 31.85 1.81 -8.91
CA ILE A 645 32.50 0.50 -8.87
C ILE A 645 31.45 -0.61 -8.60
N ALA A 646 31.56 -1.72 -9.33
CA ALA A 646 30.72 -2.92 -9.20
C ALA A 646 31.41 -4.03 -8.39
N SER A 647 32.67 -4.31 -8.72
CA SER A 647 33.41 -5.49 -8.27
C SER A 647 34.92 -5.24 -8.17
N VAL A 648 35.59 -6.05 -7.35
CA VAL A 648 37.04 -6.05 -7.16
C VAL A 648 37.57 -7.47 -7.38
N ASN A 649 38.40 -7.65 -8.40
CA ASN A 649 39.07 -8.91 -8.69
C ASN A 649 40.40 -9.03 -7.96
N MET A 650 40.57 -10.11 -7.21
CA MET A 650 41.82 -10.49 -6.55
C MET A 650 42.27 -11.87 -7.06
N SER A 651 43.01 -11.88 -8.17
CA SER A 651 43.65 -13.08 -8.73
C SER A 651 44.98 -13.38 -8.02
N LEU A 652 44.96 -13.28 -6.70
CA LEU A 652 46.10 -13.36 -5.78
C LEU A 652 45.79 -14.30 -4.59
N SER A 653 46.82 -14.84 -3.93
CA SER A 653 46.65 -15.68 -2.72
C SER A 653 47.87 -15.72 -1.79
N ASP A 654 47.71 -16.33 -0.62
CA ASP A 654 48.77 -16.60 0.37
C ASP A 654 49.36 -18.03 0.30
N GLU A 655 49.04 -18.79 -0.75
CA GLU A 655 49.40 -20.21 -0.95
C GLU A 655 48.98 -21.15 0.20
N GLN A 656 48.07 -20.75 1.10
CA GLN A 656 47.58 -21.59 2.19
C GLN A 656 46.29 -22.36 1.83
N ASN A 657 45.80 -23.19 2.75
CA ASN A 657 44.62 -24.03 2.54
C ASN A 657 43.71 -24.05 3.77
N TYR A 658 42.73 -23.16 3.81
CA TYR A 658 41.78 -22.97 4.91
C TYR A 658 40.45 -23.70 4.64
N ASN A 659 39.96 -24.42 5.65
CA ASN A 659 38.69 -25.17 5.63
C ASN A 659 37.60 -24.52 6.51
N THR A 660 37.88 -23.33 7.04
CA THR A 660 36.97 -22.51 7.85
C THR A 660 37.17 -21.04 7.47
N PRO A 661 36.14 -20.17 7.56
CA PRO A 661 36.27 -18.76 7.24
C PRO A 661 37.36 -18.09 8.09
N GLN A 662 38.14 -17.20 7.48
CA GLN A 662 39.24 -16.48 8.13
C GLN A 662 39.05 -14.96 8.01
N TYR A 663 39.68 -14.23 8.92
CA TYR A 663 39.96 -12.80 8.77
C TYR A 663 41.47 -12.64 9.00
N LEU A 664 42.23 -12.28 7.97
CA LEU A 664 43.69 -12.34 7.99
C LEU A 664 44.33 -11.10 7.39
N TYR A 665 45.59 -10.89 7.77
CA TYR A 665 46.51 -9.90 7.24
C TYR A 665 46.06 -8.43 7.26
N GLY A 666 44.91 -8.10 7.87
CA GLY A 666 44.35 -6.75 7.98
C GLY A 666 43.76 -6.23 6.68
N ILE A 667 42.98 -7.07 5.98
CA ILE A 667 42.11 -6.63 4.86
C ILE A 667 40.65 -7.07 5.03
N GLY A 668 40.30 -7.75 6.13
CA GLY A 668 38.96 -8.32 6.33
C GLY A 668 37.89 -7.26 6.60
N ASP A 669 38.26 -6.15 7.25
CA ASP A 669 37.41 -4.99 7.46
C ASP A 669 37.23 -4.14 6.20
N GLU A 670 38.22 -4.05 5.31
CA GLU A 670 38.06 -3.50 3.96
C GLU A 670 37.08 -4.35 3.14
N LEU A 671 37.20 -5.68 3.15
CA LEU A 671 36.30 -6.57 2.43
C LEU A 671 34.86 -6.48 2.97
N ALA A 672 34.70 -6.37 4.29
CA ALA A 672 33.39 -6.10 4.90
C ALA A 672 32.83 -4.72 4.54
N ALA A 673 33.67 -3.68 4.46
CA ALA A 673 33.26 -2.34 4.02
C ALA A 673 32.82 -2.32 2.55
N LEU A 674 33.56 -2.97 1.65
CA LEU A 674 33.17 -3.13 0.25
C LEU A 674 31.82 -3.86 0.13
N ALA A 675 31.65 -4.97 0.85
CA ALA A 675 30.39 -5.72 0.89
C ALA A 675 29.21 -4.85 1.38
N ALA A 676 29.42 -4.00 2.39
CA ALA A 676 28.42 -3.03 2.88
C ALA A 676 28.12 -1.90 1.88
N MET A 677 29.07 -1.55 1.01
CA MET A 677 28.88 -0.62 -0.12
C MET A 677 28.27 -1.28 -1.37
N ASN A 678 27.96 -2.58 -1.31
CA ASN A 678 27.54 -3.42 -2.44
C ASN A 678 28.58 -3.49 -3.58
N VAL A 679 29.86 -3.34 -3.23
CA VAL A 679 31.01 -3.61 -4.11
C VAL A 679 31.49 -5.03 -3.82
N ILE A 680 31.50 -5.89 -4.84
CA ILE A 680 31.67 -7.33 -4.64
C ILE A 680 33.14 -7.73 -4.81
N ALA A 681 33.76 -8.21 -3.74
CA ALA A 681 35.08 -8.82 -3.80
C ALA A 681 35.02 -10.25 -4.36
N VAL A 682 35.89 -10.56 -5.33
CA VAL A 682 35.97 -11.85 -6.02
C VAL A 682 37.41 -12.32 -6.04
N SER A 683 37.67 -13.51 -5.48
CA SER A 683 39.03 -14.03 -5.26
C SER A 683 39.22 -15.44 -5.84
N ALA A 684 40.40 -15.68 -6.40
CA ALA A 684 40.83 -17.00 -6.86
C ALA A 684 41.00 -17.97 -5.67
N SER A 685 40.43 -19.19 -5.75
CA SER A 685 40.49 -20.13 -4.61
C SER A 685 41.88 -20.70 -4.32
N GLY A 686 42.78 -20.72 -5.31
CA GLY A 686 44.16 -21.20 -5.20
C GLY A 686 44.46 -22.44 -6.06
N ASN A 687 45.72 -22.65 -6.42
CA ASN A 687 46.17 -23.68 -7.39
C ASN A 687 46.90 -24.87 -6.73
N ASP A 688 46.87 -24.99 -5.41
CA ASP A 688 47.74 -25.91 -4.66
C ASP A 688 47.05 -27.18 -4.13
N PHE A 689 45.85 -27.52 -4.62
CA PHE A 689 45.06 -28.66 -4.12
C PHE A 689 45.81 -30.00 -4.12
N TYR A 690 46.61 -30.25 -5.16
CA TYR A 690 47.50 -31.42 -5.23
C TYR A 690 48.61 -31.37 -4.14
N ARG A 691 49.27 -30.21 -3.93
CA ARG A 691 50.33 -30.07 -2.91
C ARG A 691 49.79 -30.28 -1.50
N PHE A 692 48.53 -29.92 -1.25
CA PHE A 692 47.82 -30.21 -0.01
C PHE A 692 47.22 -31.63 0.08
N ASN A 693 47.65 -32.57 -0.80
CA ASN A 693 47.20 -33.97 -0.82
C ASN A 693 45.67 -34.10 -0.96
N SER A 694 45.05 -33.21 -1.74
CA SER A 694 43.59 -33.16 -1.98
C SER A 694 42.74 -32.90 -0.73
N VAL A 695 43.33 -32.30 0.31
CA VAL A 695 42.58 -31.83 1.49
C VAL A 695 41.73 -30.61 1.10
N ALA A 696 40.42 -30.72 1.27
CA ALA A 696 39.48 -29.65 0.97
C ALA A 696 39.76 -28.37 1.77
N GLY A 697 39.77 -27.24 1.07
CA GLY A 697 40.10 -25.91 1.58
C GLY A 697 40.28 -24.91 0.43
N VAL A 698 40.47 -23.63 0.76
CA VAL A 698 40.79 -22.53 -0.17
C VAL A 698 41.82 -21.58 0.47
N SER A 699 42.57 -20.85 -0.34
CA SER A 699 43.56 -19.85 0.11
C SER A 699 42.92 -18.52 0.54
N TYR A 700 43.67 -17.63 1.20
CA TYR A 700 43.20 -16.27 1.54
C TYR A 700 43.69 -15.27 0.47
N PRO A 701 42.87 -14.29 0.00
CA PRO A 701 41.60 -13.79 0.55
C PRO A 701 40.34 -14.59 0.21
N ALA A 702 40.40 -15.65 -0.60
CA ALA A 702 39.22 -16.45 -0.96
C ALA A 702 38.59 -17.24 0.22
N ALA A 703 39.24 -17.27 1.39
CA ALA A 703 38.70 -17.78 2.65
C ALA A 703 38.03 -16.70 3.53
N ASP A 704 38.01 -15.43 3.11
CA ASP A 704 37.29 -14.36 3.81
C ASP A 704 35.77 -14.49 3.58
N PRO A 705 34.93 -14.40 4.63
CA PRO A 705 33.48 -14.50 4.47
C PRO A 705 32.85 -13.35 3.65
N ASN A 706 33.58 -12.27 3.37
CA ASN A 706 33.15 -11.15 2.52
C ASN A 706 33.76 -11.20 1.10
N SER A 707 34.42 -12.29 0.72
CA SER A 707 34.89 -12.54 -0.64
C SER A 707 34.14 -13.71 -1.28
N LEU A 708 33.81 -13.59 -2.57
CA LEU A 708 33.42 -14.76 -3.36
C LEU A 708 34.67 -15.58 -3.67
N SER A 709 34.61 -16.90 -3.44
CA SER A 709 35.73 -17.83 -3.64
C SER A 709 35.52 -18.65 -4.92
N ILE A 710 36.38 -18.46 -5.93
CA ILE A 710 36.13 -18.98 -7.28
C ILE A 710 37.09 -20.12 -7.64
N GLY A 711 36.53 -21.30 -7.93
CA GLY A 711 37.27 -22.47 -8.41
C GLY A 711 37.37 -22.52 -9.95
N ALA A 712 38.33 -23.29 -10.47
CA ALA A 712 38.56 -23.43 -11.91
C ALA A 712 38.10 -24.79 -12.46
N VAL A 713 37.22 -24.75 -13.47
CA VAL A 713 36.97 -25.88 -14.40
C VAL A 713 37.77 -25.70 -15.69
N TYR A 714 37.94 -26.78 -16.42
CA TYR A 714 38.42 -26.75 -17.78
C TYR A 714 37.39 -26.11 -18.72
N ASP A 715 37.87 -25.18 -19.54
CA ASP A 715 37.15 -24.63 -20.67
C ASP A 715 37.05 -25.66 -21.80
N ALA A 716 38.20 -26.16 -22.25
CA ALA A 716 38.33 -27.01 -23.43
C ALA A 716 39.22 -28.23 -23.18
N ASN A 717 39.12 -29.24 -24.05
CA ASN A 717 39.99 -30.41 -24.02
C ASN A 717 41.41 -30.05 -24.52
N MET A 718 42.37 -30.06 -23.60
CA MET A 718 43.81 -29.83 -23.83
C MET A 718 44.61 -31.12 -24.10
N GLY A 719 43.97 -32.29 -24.06
CA GLY A 719 44.63 -33.59 -23.96
C GLY A 719 45.07 -33.91 -22.54
N SER A 720 46.31 -34.40 -22.38
CA SER A 720 46.94 -34.62 -21.07
C SER A 720 47.85 -33.44 -20.72
N VAL A 721 47.76 -32.95 -19.48
CA VAL A 721 48.43 -31.74 -19.01
C VAL A 721 49.12 -32.02 -17.67
N ALA A 722 50.33 -31.49 -17.48
CA ALA A 722 51.10 -31.59 -16.24
C ALA A 722 51.48 -30.18 -15.76
N TYR A 723 51.36 -29.97 -14.45
CA TYR A 723 51.37 -28.67 -13.81
C TYR A 723 52.57 -28.53 -12.84
N GLN A 724 53.11 -27.33 -12.61
CA GLN A 724 54.21 -27.06 -11.68
C GLN A 724 53.77 -27.14 -10.21
N SER A 725 52.46 -27.06 -9.95
CA SER A 725 51.82 -27.53 -8.72
C SER A 725 52.12 -29.02 -8.42
N GLY A 726 52.40 -29.84 -9.45
CA GLY A 726 52.56 -31.30 -9.37
C GLY A 726 51.28 -32.07 -9.75
N ALA A 727 50.18 -31.35 -9.97
CA ALA A 727 48.96 -31.89 -10.54
C ALA A 727 49.19 -32.41 -11.98
N THR A 728 48.46 -33.45 -12.38
CA THR A 728 48.48 -33.97 -13.76
C THR A 728 47.10 -34.49 -14.17
N ALA A 729 46.54 -33.94 -15.26
CA ALA A 729 45.36 -34.52 -15.90
C ALA A 729 45.80 -35.50 -17.01
N VAL A 730 45.29 -36.72 -16.95
CA VAL A 730 45.48 -37.78 -17.95
C VAL A 730 44.54 -37.55 -19.14
N SER A 731 43.31 -37.10 -18.90
CA SER A 731 42.45 -36.50 -19.92
C SER A 731 41.66 -35.31 -19.39
N THR A 732 41.59 -34.27 -20.22
CA THR A 732 40.85 -33.02 -19.97
C THR A 732 39.62 -32.95 -20.86
N GLY A 733 38.69 -32.06 -20.54
CA GLY A 733 37.39 -31.91 -21.19
C GLY A 733 36.66 -30.72 -20.58
N SER A 734 35.75 -30.11 -21.32
CA SER A 734 34.92 -29.01 -20.80
C SER A 734 34.13 -29.46 -19.56
N ASP A 735 33.79 -28.53 -18.68
CA ASP A 735 33.07 -28.74 -17.41
C ASP A 735 33.87 -29.42 -16.26
N ARG A 736 34.92 -30.20 -16.57
CA ARG A 736 35.75 -30.90 -15.56
C ARG A 736 36.41 -29.97 -14.55
N ILE A 737 36.43 -30.34 -13.27
CA ILE A 737 37.21 -29.63 -12.26
C ILE A 737 38.71 -29.79 -12.56
N THR A 738 39.48 -28.71 -12.41
CA THR A 738 40.93 -28.77 -12.60
C THR A 738 41.63 -29.39 -11.37
N PRO A 739 42.68 -30.21 -11.55
CA PRO A 739 43.37 -30.89 -10.44
C PRO A 739 44.16 -29.92 -9.54
N PHE A 740 44.48 -28.72 -10.04
CA PHE A 740 45.12 -27.68 -9.24
C PHE A 740 44.11 -26.91 -8.36
N SER A 741 42.86 -26.73 -8.80
CA SER A 741 41.89 -25.86 -8.13
C SER A 741 41.56 -26.31 -6.71
N GLN A 742 41.94 -25.49 -5.74
CA GLN A 742 41.51 -25.59 -4.35
C GLN A 742 39.99 -25.44 -4.26
N ARG A 743 39.38 -26.25 -3.40
CA ARG A 743 37.92 -26.44 -3.33
C ARG A 743 37.47 -26.86 -1.94
N HIS A 744 36.37 -26.29 -1.47
CA HIS A 744 35.76 -26.60 -0.16
C HIS A 744 34.24 -26.41 -0.19
N GLN A 745 33.50 -27.39 0.33
CA GLN A 745 32.04 -27.52 0.22
C GLN A 745 31.24 -26.24 0.57
N THR A 746 31.73 -25.43 1.51
CA THR A 746 31.02 -24.24 2.01
C THR A 746 31.73 -22.91 1.75
N LEU A 747 33.00 -22.91 1.33
CA LEU A 747 33.76 -21.68 1.08
C LEU A 747 33.77 -21.37 -0.42
N THR A 748 34.07 -22.35 -1.26
CA THR A 748 33.96 -22.22 -2.71
C THR A 748 32.53 -21.82 -3.06
N THR A 749 32.38 -20.67 -3.72
CA THR A 749 31.08 -20.09 -4.04
C THR A 749 30.55 -20.67 -5.34
N VAL A 750 31.40 -20.69 -6.36
CA VAL A 750 31.09 -21.20 -7.69
C VAL A 750 32.40 -21.50 -8.44
N PHE A 751 32.33 -22.32 -9.47
CA PHE A 751 33.39 -22.58 -10.43
C PHE A 751 33.15 -21.82 -11.74
N ALA A 752 34.23 -21.44 -12.41
CA ALA A 752 34.21 -20.79 -13.72
C ALA A 752 35.33 -21.33 -14.62
N PRO A 753 35.29 -21.07 -15.95
CA PRO A 753 36.34 -21.49 -16.87
C PRO A 753 37.70 -20.91 -16.46
N GLY A 754 38.69 -21.78 -16.26
CA GLY A 754 40.02 -21.36 -15.79
C GLY A 754 41.20 -22.02 -16.50
N ALA A 755 40.98 -22.97 -17.42
CA ALA A 755 42.06 -23.60 -18.19
C ALA A 755 41.56 -24.21 -19.52
N PRO A 756 42.14 -23.90 -20.70
CA PRO A 756 43.06 -22.81 -21.00
C PRO A 756 42.29 -21.54 -21.40
N ILE A 757 42.66 -20.39 -20.84
CA ILE A 757 42.03 -19.11 -21.18
C ILE A 757 43.03 -18.21 -21.92
N THR A 758 42.64 -17.72 -23.10
CA THR A 758 43.46 -16.82 -23.94
C THR A 758 42.90 -15.40 -23.90
N GLY A 759 43.78 -14.41 -23.82
CA GLY A 759 43.42 -12.99 -23.83
C GLY A 759 44.66 -12.10 -23.99
N ALA A 760 44.55 -10.84 -23.58
CA ALA A 760 45.62 -9.86 -23.63
C ALA A 760 46.87 -10.32 -22.84
N GLY A 761 48.03 -9.84 -23.24
CA GLY A 761 49.32 -10.05 -22.62
C GLY A 761 50.11 -8.74 -22.53
N PRO A 762 51.45 -8.78 -22.54
CA PRO A 762 52.27 -7.57 -22.48
C PRO A 762 52.76 -7.17 -23.87
N ASN A 763 52.60 -5.89 -24.24
CA ASN A 763 52.89 -5.30 -25.57
C ASN A 763 51.94 -5.79 -26.68
N SER A 764 50.65 -5.92 -26.36
CA SER A 764 49.57 -6.39 -27.25
C SER A 764 49.75 -7.80 -27.85
N ASP A 765 50.63 -8.63 -27.27
CA ASP A 765 50.76 -10.06 -27.60
C ASP A 765 49.64 -10.87 -26.92
N LEU A 766 49.09 -11.88 -27.61
CA LEU A 766 48.13 -12.82 -27.01
C LEU A 766 48.84 -13.84 -26.12
N ILE A 767 48.34 -14.07 -24.90
CA ILE A 767 48.81 -15.15 -24.03
C ILE A 767 47.69 -16.09 -23.59
N THR A 768 48.05 -17.35 -23.37
CA THR A 768 47.17 -18.41 -22.84
C THR A 768 47.64 -18.84 -21.47
N GLN A 769 46.75 -18.82 -20.48
CA GLN A 769 47.03 -19.18 -19.09
C GLN A 769 46.03 -20.19 -18.54
N SER A 770 46.39 -20.82 -17.42
CA SER A 770 45.57 -21.80 -16.69
C SER A 770 45.71 -21.58 -15.19
N GLY A 771 44.59 -21.39 -14.48
CA GLY A 771 44.60 -21.10 -13.05
C GLY A 771 43.23 -20.67 -12.51
N THR A 772 43.07 -20.73 -11.18
CA THR A 772 41.94 -20.07 -10.49
C THR A 772 41.99 -18.54 -10.66
N SER A 773 43.19 -18.00 -10.93
CA SER A 773 43.47 -16.64 -11.37
C SER A 773 42.71 -16.21 -12.64
N GLN A 774 42.36 -17.16 -13.53
CA GLN A 774 41.57 -16.93 -14.75
C GLN A 774 40.08 -17.24 -14.55
N ALA A 775 39.73 -18.07 -13.57
CA ALA A 775 38.34 -18.33 -13.19
C ALA A 775 37.70 -17.15 -12.43
N ALA A 776 38.44 -16.51 -11.51
CA ALA A 776 37.98 -15.33 -10.78
C ALA A 776 37.46 -14.17 -11.69
N PRO A 777 38.19 -13.71 -12.73
CA PRO A 777 37.75 -12.59 -13.56
C PRO A 777 36.49 -12.88 -14.39
N HIS A 778 36.19 -14.15 -14.70
CA HIS A 778 34.88 -14.50 -15.29
C HIS A 778 33.75 -14.07 -14.35
N ILE A 779 33.83 -14.45 -13.06
CA ILE A 779 32.83 -14.08 -12.06
C ILE A 779 32.86 -12.57 -11.79
N THR A 780 34.03 -11.94 -11.72
CA THR A 780 34.13 -10.48 -11.59
C THR A 780 33.32 -9.75 -12.66
N GLY A 781 33.44 -10.14 -13.93
CA GLY A 781 32.71 -9.53 -15.04
C GLY A 781 31.23 -9.89 -15.06
N ILE A 782 30.87 -11.15 -14.77
CA ILE A 782 29.48 -11.58 -14.59
C ILE A 782 28.80 -10.80 -13.46
N VAL A 783 29.53 -10.43 -12.40
CA VAL A 783 29.03 -9.54 -11.35
C VAL A 783 28.83 -8.11 -11.84
N VAL A 784 29.66 -7.58 -12.75
CA VAL A 784 29.36 -6.27 -13.39
C VAL A 784 28.04 -6.34 -14.17
N LEU A 785 27.82 -7.42 -14.95
CA LEU A 785 26.55 -7.64 -15.65
C LEU A 785 25.37 -7.74 -14.68
N ALA A 786 25.52 -8.50 -13.59
CA ALA A 786 24.48 -8.67 -12.57
C ALA A 786 24.15 -7.36 -11.83
N GLN A 787 25.15 -6.52 -11.54
CA GLN A 787 24.96 -5.20 -10.94
C GLN A 787 24.31 -4.21 -11.93
N GLN A 788 24.70 -4.24 -13.22
CA GLN A 788 24.01 -3.44 -14.25
C GLN A 788 22.55 -3.85 -14.39
N LEU A 789 22.27 -5.16 -14.48
CA LEU A 789 20.92 -5.71 -14.58
C LEU A 789 20.09 -5.29 -13.37
N ALA A 790 20.56 -5.56 -12.14
CA ALA A 790 19.87 -5.18 -10.91
C ALA A 790 19.64 -3.67 -10.77
N GLN A 791 20.54 -2.82 -11.25
CA GLN A 791 20.31 -1.38 -11.22
C GLN A 791 19.24 -0.91 -12.21
N GLN A 792 19.07 -1.63 -13.33
CA GLN A 792 17.99 -1.39 -14.30
C GLN A 792 16.66 -2.03 -13.85
N THR A 793 16.70 -3.20 -13.21
CA THR A 793 15.51 -4.02 -12.89
C THR A 793 15.10 -4.01 -11.42
N LEU A 794 15.86 -3.36 -10.53
CA LEU A 794 15.55 -3.19 -9.10
C LEU A 794 15.85 -1.77 -8.59
N GLY A 795 16.41 -0.90 -9.44
CA GLY A 795 16.83 0.46 -9.05
C GLY A 795 17.99 0.52 -8.06
N ARG A 796 18.67 -0.61 -7.79
CA ARG A 796 19.73 -0.73 -6.77
C ARG A 796 20.79 -1.77 -7.15
N LYS A 797 21.93 -1.70 -6.47
CA LYS A 797 22.92 -2.79 -6.43
C LYS A 797 22.39 -4.01 -5.67
N LEU A 798 22.83 -5.20 -6.08
CA LEU A 798 22.73 -6.44 -5.30
C LEU A 798 23.71 -6.39 -4.13
N THR A 799 23.26 -6.84 -2.97
CA THR A 799 24.13 -7.06 -1.81
C THR A 799 25.03 -8.28 -2.01
N PHE A 800 26.15 -8.32 -1.29
CA PHE A 800 27.06 -9.47 -1.29
C PHE A 800 26.35 -10.81 -0.99
N THR A 801 25.43 -10.80 -0.01
CA THR A 801 24.65 -12.00 0.36
C THR A 801 23.70 -12.44 -0.76
N GLU A 802 23.03 -11.52 -1.44
CA GLU A 802 22.17 -11.83 -2.59
C GLU A 802 22.96 -12.50 -3.71
N ILE A 803 24.04 -11.86 -4.19
CA ILE A 803 24.82 -12.40 -5.33
C ILE A 803 25.54 -13.72 -4.99
N SER A 804 26.05 -13.88 -3.75
CA SER A 804 26.57 -15.16 -3.26
C SER A 804 25.51 -16.26 -3.33
N ASN A 805 24.30 -15.99 -2.88
CA ASN A 805 23.23 -16.99 -2.81
C ASN A 805 22.68 -17.33 -4.19
N LEU A 806 22.54 -16.33 -5.07
CA LEU A 806 22.13 -16.52 -6.48
C LEU A 806 23.12 -17.43 -7.22
N LEU A 807 24.42 -17.13 -7.18
CA LEU A 807 25.46 -17.97 -7.82
C LEU A 807 25.46 -19.43 -7.31
N LYS A 808 25.11 -19.64 -6.03
CA LYS A 808 25.00 -20.96 -5.40
C LYS A 808 23.69 -21.69 -5.74
N SER A 809 22.61 -20.97 -6.09
CA SER A 809 21.32 -21.57 -6.43
C SER A 809 21.15 -21.82 -7.93
N THR A 810 21.55 -20.87 -8.79
CA THR A 810 21.31 -20.92 -10.25
C THR A 810 22.35 -21.73 -11.02
N GLY A 811 23.57 -21.86 -10.49
CA GLY A 811 24.66 -22.53 -11.19
C GLY A 811 24.36 -23.99 -11.56
N THR A 812 24.92 -24.46 -12.68
CA THR A 812 24.89 -25.89 -13.06
C THR A 812 25.66 -26.72 -12.03
N THR A 813 25.16 -27.91 -11.69
CA THR A 813 25.81 -28.80 -10.71
C THR A 813 26.90 -29.64 -11.38
N ILE A 814 28.12 -29.59 -10.84
CA ILE A 814 29.27 -30.42 -11.22
C ILE A 814 29.69 -31.28 -10.03
N ASN A 815 30.33 -32.43 -10.23
CA ASN A 815 30.65 -33.36 -9.13
C ASN A 815 32.14 -33.70 -9.16
N ASP A 816 32.84 -33.54 -8.02
CA ASP A 816 34.28 -33.79 -7.94
C ASP A 816 34.60 -35.30 -7.99
N GLY A 817 34.78 -35.79 -9.23
CA GLY A 817 35.24 -37.12 -9.54
C GLY A 817 34.25 -38.06 -10.23
N ASP A 818 33.29 -37.55 -11.01
CA ASP A 818 32.44 -38.40 -11.86
C ASP A 818 32.96 -38.54 -13.30
N ASP A 819 33.68 -37.55 -13.83
CA ASP A 819 34.40 -37.67 -15.12
C ASP A 819 35.85 -37.13 -15.15
N GLU A 820 36.37 -36.56 -14.06
CA GLU A 820 37.81 -36.25 -13.92
C GLU A 820 38.72 -37.49 -14.04
N ASP A 821 39.83 -37.32 -14.75
CA ASP A 821 40.84 -38.35 -15.03
C ASP A 821 42.22 -37.73 -14.79
N ASP A 822 42.63 -37.64 -13.53
CA ASP A 822 43.81 -36.91 -13.07
C ASP A 822 44.57 -37.62 -11.92
N ASN A 823 45.37 -36.89 -11.13
CA ASN A 823 46.16 -37.42 -10.01
C ASN A 823 45.80 -36.87 -8.62
N VAL A 824 44.65 -36.20 -8.46
CA VAL A 824 44.10 -35.83 -7.15
C VAL A 824 43.08 -36.85 -6.64
N THR A 825 42.68 -36.73 -5.38
CA THR A 825 41.66 -37.60 -4.78
C THR A 825 40.28 -36.97 -4.92
N ASN A 826 39.49 -37.53 -5.84
CA ASN A 826 38.06 -37.28 -6.04
C ASN A 826 37.32 -37.24 -4.68
N THR A 827 36.75 -36.08 -4.32
CA THR A 827 36.06 -35.95 -3.01
C THR A 827 34.60 -36.42 -3.03
N GLY A 828 34.00 -36.57 -4.22
CA GLY A 828 32.58 -36.90 -4.37
C GLY A 828 31.63 -35.79 -3.92
N LEU A 829 32.13 -34.54 -3.83
CA LEU A 829 31.34 -33.37 -3.48
C LEU A 829 30.70 -32.74 -4.73
N ASN A 830 29.41 -32.40 -4.62
CA ASN A 830 28.71 -31.59 -5.60
C ASN A 830 29.08 -30.11 -5.41
N PHE A 831 29.56 -29.48 -6.48
CA PHE A 831 29.83 -28.06 -6.57
C PHE A 831 28.91 -27.40 -7.60
N LYS A 832 28.98 -26.07 -7.70
CA LYS A 832 28.27 -25.28 -8.70
C LYS A 832 29.26 -24.66 -9.68
N ARG A 833 28.98 -24.73 -10.97
CA ARG A 833 29.57 -23.91 -12.03
C ARG A 833 28.61 -22.80 -12.40
N VAL A 834 29.12 -21.62 -12.75
CA VAL A 834 28.27 -20.47 -13.10
C VAL A 834 27.44 -20.72 -14.36
N ASP A 835 26.22 -20.22 -14.33
CA ASP A 835 25.23 -20.20 -15.41
C ASP A 835 24.67 -18.77 -15.45
N VAL A 836 25.01 -18.01 -16.50
CA VAL A 836 24.72 -16.57 -16.55
C VAL A 836 23.29 -16.30 -16.99
N LEU A 837 22.71 -17.15 -17.85
CA LEU A 837 21.30 -17.07 -18.21
C LEU A 837 20.43 -17.30 -16.98
N ALA A 838 20.63 -18.41 -16.26
CA ALA A 838 19.87 -18.72 -15.06
C ALA A 838 20.08 -17.68 -13.94
N LEU A 839 21.27 -17.06 -13.85
CA LEU A 839 21.52 -15.94 -12.95
C LEU A 839 20.72 -14.68 -13.34
N GLY A 840 20.69 -14.32 -14.63
CA GLY A 840 19.92 -13.19 -15.15
C GLY A 840 18.42 -13.36 -14.90
N GLU A 841 17.88 -14.55 -15.17
CA GLU A 841 16.48 -14.87 -14.87
C GLU A 841 16.17 -14.77 -13.38
N ALA A 842 17.05 -15.25 -12.50
CA ALA A 842 16.84 -15.14 -11.06
C ALA A 842 16.88 -13.68 -10.55
N ILE A 843 17.65 -12.80 -11.19
CA ILE A 843 17.69 -11.35 -10.87
C ILE A 843 16.41 -10.64 -11.34
N LEU A 844 15.86 -11.02 -12.50
CA LEU A 844 14.55 -10.51 -12.98
C LEU A 844 13.38 -10.89 -12.05
N ASN A 845 13.52 -11.96 -11.26
CA ASN A 845 12.52 -12.41 -10.29
C ASN A 845 12.68 -11.78 -8.89
N LEU A 846 13.54 -10.77 -8.73
CA LEU A 846 13.66 -9.97 -7.49
C LEU A 846 12.74 -8.74 -7.52
N SER A 847 12.36 -8.20 -6.36
CA SER A 847 11.38 -7.11 -6.24
C SER A 847 11.96 -5.69 -6.45
N TYR A 848 11.17 -4.81 -7.08
CA TYR A 848 11.58 -3.62 -7.84
C TYR A 848 11.55 -2.25 -7.10
N VAL A 849 12.44 -1.29 -7.47
CA VAL A 849 12.51 0.15 -7.04
C VAL A 849 13.16 1.05 -8.15
N GLN A 850 13.22 2.41 -8.07
CA GLN A 850 13.61 3.37 -9.16
C GLN A 850 14.60 4.52 -8.74
N LYS A 851 15.32 5.24 -9.68
CA LYS A 851 16.08 6.52 -9.42
C LYS A 851 16.73 7.35 -10.60
N THR A 852 17.36 8.52 -10.28
CA THR A 852 17.94 9.63 -11.12
C THR A 852 19.28 10.26 -10.56
N HIS A 853 19.86 11.38 -11.11
CA HIS A 853 21.02 12.14 -10.53
C HIS A 853 20.65 13.53 -9.87
N THR A 854 21.62 14.44 -9.55
CA THR A 854 21.46 15.59 -8.57
C THR A 854 22.49 16.77 -8.62
N VAL A 855 22.15 17.99 -8.11
CA VAL A 855 22.87 19.30 -8.25
C VAL A 855 22.90 20.27 -6.99
N ASN A 856 23.86 21.23 -6.81
CA ASN A 856 24.00 22.14 -5.61
C ASN A 856 24.44 23.66 -5.83
N LEU A 857 23.63 24.72 -5.53
CA LEU A 857 23.83 26.21 -5.79
C LEU A 857 23.72 27.01 -4.48
N SER A 858 24.07 28.30 -4.53
CA SER A 858 23.78 29.30 -3.47
C SER A 858 22.58 30.20 -3.83
N SER A 859 21.95 30.87 -2.85
CA SER A 859 20.92 31.88 -3.13
C SER A 859 21.42 33.02 -4.03
N GLY A 860 20.60 33.42 -5.02
CA GLY A 860 20.89 34.49 -5.96
C GLY A 860 21.93 34.19 -7.05
N GLN A 861 22.47 32.97 -7.12
CA GLN A 861 23.56 32.60 -8.04
C GLN A 861 23.05 32.24 -9.46
N GLN A 862 23.94 32.35 -10.47
CA GLN A 862 23.77 31.82 -11.84
C GLN A 862 24.81 30.71 -12.14
N VAL A 863 24.45 29.64 -12.87
CA VAL A 863 25.33 28.54 -13.38
C VAL A 863 24.84 28.08 -14.77
N ALA A 864 25.65 27.41 -15.61
CA ALA A 864 25.25 26.95 -16.96
C ALA A 864 25.92 25.64 -17.51
N ASN A 865 25.28 24.95 -18.48
CA ASN A 865 25.79 24.02 -19.54
C ASN A 865 25.67 22.44 -19.49
N ILE A 866 24.56 21.75 -19.08
CA ILE A 866 24.45 20.25 -18.81
C ILE A 866 22.94 19.68 -18.97
N ASN A 867 22.60 18.37 -19.30
CA ASN A 867 21.30 17.65 -19.79
C ASN A 867 21.34 16.05 -19.88
N PHE A 868 20.31 15.04 -20.07
CA PHE A 868 19.96 13.45 -20.47
C PHE A 868 18.72 13.01 -21.33
N GLY A 869 18.99 11.96 -22.15
CA GLY A 869 18.06 10.99 -22.78
C GLY A 869 18.32 9.48 -22.46
N ASN A 870 17.56 8.59 -23.13
CA ASN A 870 16.75 7.56 -22.42
C ASN A 870 16.53 6.19 -23.14
N ARG A 871 15.94 5.22 -22.41
CA ARG A 871 14.72 4.41 -22.72
C ARG A 871 14.38 3.52 -21.49
N SER A 872 13.18 2.96 -21.26
CA SER A 872 11.88 2.95 -21.96
C SER A 872 10.73 2.72 -20.95
N LEU A 873 9.48 2.50 -21.40
CA LEU A 873 8.47 3.57 -21.50
C LEU A 873 7.04 2.96 -21.40
N ALA A 874 6.15 3.63 -20.66
CA ALA A 874 4.69 3.40 -20.66
C ALA A 874 3.99 4.71 -21.08
N ILE A 875 2.72 4.65 -21.49
CA ILE A 875 1.97 5.76 -22.08
C ILE A 875 0.95 6.30 -21.06
N PHE A 876 1.22 7.47 -20.50
CA PHE A 876 0.34 8.12 -19.51
C PHE A 876 -0.45 9.28 -20.15
N GLY A 877 -1.71 9.42 -19.73
CA GLY A 877 -2.58 10.56 -20.00
C GLY A 877 -2.34 11.72 -19.05
N THR A 878 -3.38 12.51 -18.81
CA THR A 878 -3.37 13.67 -17.91
C THR A 878 -4.59 13.65 -16.99
N ALA A 879 -4.68 14.59 -16.04
CA ALA A 879 -5.87 14.78 -15.21
C ALA A 879 -7.00 15.54 -15.95
N ASN A 880 -7.24 15.23 -17.24
CA ASN A 880 -8.30 15.80 -18.08
C ASN A 880 -8.78 14.72 -19.07
N LYS A 881 -9.96 14.93 -19.69
CA LYS A 881 -10.39 14.06 -20.80
C LYS A 881 -9.31 13.96 -21.89
N ASP A 882 -8.72 12.77 -22.02
CA ASP A 882 -7.74 12.45 -23.02
C ASP A 882 -8.29 11.50 -24.11
N THR A 883 -7.44 11.20 -25.10
CA THR A 883 -7.70 10.22 -26.17
C THR A 883 -6.36 9.65 -26.63
N ILE A 884 -6.07 8.43 -26.19
CA ILE A 884 -4.77 7.79 -26.31
C ILE A 884 -4.87 6.60 -27.26
N THR A 885 -3.82 6.34 -28.04
CA THR A 885 -3.72 5.14 -28.87
C THR A 885 -2.30 4.59 -28.81
N GLY A 886 -2.18 3.29 -28.53
CA GLY A 886 -0.93 2.55 -28.49
C GLY A 886 -0.41 2.23 -29.89
N THR A 887 0.35 1.14 -30.00
CA THR A 887 1.24 0.85 -31.11
C THR A 887 0.83 -0.42 -31.87
N ILE A 888 1.70 -1.43 -31.92
CA ILE A 888 1.54 -2.72 -32.61
C ILE A 888 2.20 -3.88 -31.84
N ASN A 889 2.51 -3.65 -30.56
CA ASN A 889 3.12 -4.58 -29.63
C ASN A 889 2.79 -4.13 -28.21
N ASP A 890 2.59 -5.11 -27.33
CA ASP A 890 2.17 -5.06 -25.92
C ASP A 890 2.50 -3.73 -25.22
N ASP A 891 1.50 -2.85 -25.15
CA ASP A 891 1.58 -1.50 -24.58
C ASP A 891 0.97 -1.42 -23.17
N ILE A 892 1.44 -0.44 -22.37
CA ILE A 892 0.83 -0.07 -21.08
C ILE A 892 0.32 1.36 -21.21
N ILE A 893 -0.99 1.55 -21.03
CA ILE A 893 -1.70 2.82 -21.18
C ILE A 893 -2.48 3.13 -19.89
N GLU A 894 -2.28 4.32 -19.33
CA GLU A 894 -3.03 4.78 -18.13
C GLU A 894 -3.63 6.17 -18.41
N GLY A 895 -4.96 6.34 -18.29
CA GLY A 895 -5.67 7.61 -18.49
C GLY A 895 -5.45 8.61 -17.34
N LEU A 896 -5.55 8.10 -16.11
CA LEU A 896 -5.38 8.74 -14.80
C LEU A 896 -6.65 9.39 -14.22
N SER A 897 -7.14 10.49 -14.77
CA SER A 897 -8.36 11.14 -14.27
C SER A 897 -9.01 11.98 -15.35
N GLY A 898 -10.22 11.61 -15.79
CA GLY A 898 -10.79 12.22 -16.98
C GLY A 898 -12.15 11.68 -17.37
N ASN A 899 -12.30 11.43 -18.67
CA ASN A 899 -13.49 10.82 -19.27
C ASN A 899 -13.03 10.19 -20.59
N ASP A 900 -12.07 9.29 -20.49
CA ASP A 900 -11.01 9.09 -21.47
C ASP A 900 -11.42 8.18 -22.62
N THR A 901 -10.47 7.93 -23.53
CA THR A 901 -10.68 7.07 -24.69
C THR A 901 -9.35 6.43 -25.02
N LEU A 902 -9.16 5.23 -24.50
CA LEU A 902 -7.91 4.46 -24.53
C LEU A 902 -8.06 3.33 -25.54
N ASN A 903 -7.07 3.19 -26.41
CA ASN A 903 -7.07 2.22 -27.49
C ASN A 903 -5.69 1.53 -27.56
N GLY A 904 -5.59 0.24 -27.26
CA GLY A 904 -4.33 -0.51 -27.30
C GLY A 904 -3.80 -0.61 -28.73
N GLY A 905 -4.48 -1.44 -29.53
CA GLY A 905 -4.33 -1.50 -30.98
C GLY A 905 -4.08 -2.92 -31.49
N ASN A 906 -2.85 -3.41 -31.30
CA ASN A 906 -2.49 -4.81 -31.50
C ASN A 906 -1.36 -5.13 -30.51
N GLY A 907 -1.48 -6.19 -29.74
CA GLY A 907 -0.51 -6.54 -28.69
C GLY A 907 -1.09 -7.59 -27.73
N ASN A 908 -0.68 -7.53 -26.47
CA ASN A 908 -1.46 -7.98 -25.33
C ASN A 908 -1.41 -6.80 -24.35
N ASP A 909 -2.35 -5.87 -24.51
CA ASP A 909 -2.23 -4.51 -24.00
C ASP A 909 -2.82 -4.37 -22.59
N THR A 910 -2.26 -3.48 -21.78
CA THR A 910 -2.76 -3.16 -20.43
C THR A 910 -3.29 -1.73 -20.42
N LEU A 911 -4.62 -1.58 -20.34
CA LEU A 911 -5.30 -0.29 -20.31
C LEU A 911 -5.92 -0.05 -18.93
N ARG A 912 -5.59 1.09 -18.32
CA ARG A 912 -6.25 1.62 -17.10
C ARG A 912 -6.94 2.93 -17.41
N GLY A 913 -8.23 3.06 -17.09
CA GLY A 913 -8.94 4.33 -17.10
C GLY A 913 -8.42 5.24 -15.98
N GLY A 914 -9.03 5.12 -14.80
CA GLY A 914 -8.67 5.85 -13.59
C GLY A 914 -9.91 6.43 -12.91
N ASP A 915 -9.88 7.72 -12.57
CA ASP A 915 -11.05 8.43 -12.03
C ASP A 915 -11.84 9.08 -13.19
N GLY A 916 -12.98 8.51 -13.61
CA GLY A 916 -13.72 9.05 -14.75
C GLY A 916 -14.87 8.18 -15.29
N ASN A 917 -15.40 8.58 -16.43
CA ASN A 917 -16.25 7.71 -17.27
C ASN A 917 -15.55 7.55 -18.61
N ASP A 918 -14.86 6.43 -18.77
CA ASP A 918 -13.84 6.21 -19.78
C ASP A 918 -14.30 5.20 -20.84
N ILE A 919 -13.55 5.12 -21.94
CA ILE A 919 -13.78 4.15 -23.02
C ILE A 919 -12.48 3.38 -23.23
N LEU A 920 -12.46 2.09 -22.87
CA LEU A 920 -11.30 1.21 -22.99
C LEU A 920 -11.53 0.21 -24.13
N ASN A 921 -10.64 0.22 -25.12
CA ASN A 921 -10.63 -0.71 -26.25
C ASN A 921 -9.24 -1.35 -26.36
N GLY A 922 -9.07 -2.59 -25.94
CA GLY A 922 -7.80 -3.32 -26.14
C GLY A 922 -7.50 -3.47 -27.64
N GLY A 923 -8.34 -4.25 -28.31
CA GLY A 923 -8.32 -4.44 -29.76
C GLY A 923 -7.76 -5.80 -30.14
N ALA A 924 -6.79 -5.83 -31.06
CA ALA A 924 -6.28 -7.07 -31.60
C ALA A 924 -5.24 -7.74 -30.68
N GLY A 925 -5.68 -8.21 -29.50
CA GLY A 925 -4.81 -8.82 -28.50
C GLY A 925 -5.47 -9.86 -27.60
N VAL A 926 -4.90 -10.06 -26.42
CA VAL A 926 -5.51 -10.75 -25.27
C VAL A 926 -5.29 -9.80 -24.10
N ASP A 927 -6.23 -8.88 -23.94
CA ASP A 927 -5.94 -7.59 -23.31
C ASP A 927 -6.43 -7.54 -21.85
N TYR A 928 -5.85 -6.63 -21.07
CA TYR A 928 -6.21 -6.38 -19.68
C TYR A 928 -6.79 -4.97 -19.57
N LEU A 929 -8.07 -4.88 -19.20
CA LEU A 929 -8.82 -3.64 -19.11
C LEU A 929 -9.28 -3.41 -17.66
N GLU A 930 -8.91 -2.27 -17.08
CA GLU A 930 -9.25 -1.85 -15.72
C GLU A 930 -9.86 -0.45 -15.82
N GLY A 931 -11.16 -0.30 -15.56
CA GLY A 931 -11.88 0.97 -15.72
C GLY A 931 -11.48 1.94 -14.61
N GLY A 932 -11.99 1.72 -13.40
CA GLY A 932 -11.58 2.48 -12.21
C GLY A 932 -12.75 3.02 -11.39
N LEU A 933 -12.88 4.35 -11.28
CA LEU A 933 -13.92 5.03 -10.49
C LEU A 933 -14.82 5.89 -11.39
N GLY A 934 -15.87 5.27 -11.92
CA GLY A 934 -17.04 5.94 -12.49
C GLY A 934 -17.82 5.01 -13.40
N ASN A 935 -18.30 5.49 -14.55
CA ASN A 935 -19.19 4.70 -15.43
C ASN A 935 -18.52 4.39 -16.78
N ASP A 936 -17.79 3.28 -16.83
CA ASP A 936 -16.85 2.95 -17.89
C ASP A 936 -17.43 2.08 -19.00
N THR A 937 -16.82 2.19 -20.18
CA THR A 937 -17.19 1.46 -21.40
C THR A 937 -16.05 0.60 -21.91
N PHE A 938 -16.15 -0.71 -21.71
CA PHE A 938 -15.21 -1.70 -22.25
C PHE A 938 -15.66 -2.14 -23.64
N ILE A 939 -14.77 -2.09 -24.64
CA ILE A 939 -15.01 -2.64 -25.97
C ILE A 939 -14.19 -3.92 -26.10
N VAL A 940 -14.87 -5.02 -26.43
CA VAL A 940 -14.29 -6.38 -26.43
C VAL A 940 -14.47 -7.04 -27.80
N ASP A 941 -13.36 -7.48 -28.39
CA ASP A 941 -13.34 -8.28 -29.62
C ASP A 941 -12.56 -9.60 -29.54
N ASN A 942 -11.91 -9.91 -28.41
CA ASN A 942 -11.44 -11.26 -28.11
C ASN A 942 -12.08 -11.85 -26.83
N ILE A 943 -12.27 -13.16 -26.84
CA ILE A 943 -12.77 -13.92 -25.67
C ILE A 943 -11.66 -14.19 -24.62
N GLY A 944 -10.43 -13.77 -24.91
CA GLY A 944 -9.33 -13.75 -23.96
C GLY A 944 -9.32 -12.53 -23.04
N ASP A 945 -10.04 -11.46 -23.38
CA ASP A 945 -9.90 -10.15 -22.75
C ASP A 945 -10.41 -10.14 -21.31
N VAL A 946 -9.56 -9.68 -20.40
CA VAL A 946 -9.79 -9.67 -18.96
C VAL A 946 -10.19 -8.27 -18.52
N ILE A 947 -11.46 -8.11 -18.17
CA ILE A 947 -11.94 -6.93 -17.44
C ILE A 947 -11.75 -7.16 -15.94
N LEU A 948 -11.02 -6.25 -15.27
CA LEU A 948 -11.07 -6.10 -13.82
C LEU A 948 -11.99 -4.92 -13.50
N GLU A 949 -12.99 -5.14 -12.64
CA GLU A 949 -13.72 -4.04 -12.02
C GLU A 949 -13.86 -4.15 -10.50
N ASN A 950 -13.99 -2.99 -9.86
CA ASN A 950 -14.01 -2.81 -8.42
C ASN A 950 -15.44 -2.69 -7.88
N ALA A 951 -15.67 -3.22 -6.67
CA ALA A 951 -17.00 -3.24 -6.09
C ALA A 951 -17.47 -1.81 -5.73
N ASN A 952 -18.59 -1.38 -6.34
CA ASN A 952 -19.16 -0.03 -6.26
C ASN A 952 -18.32 1.07 -6.95
N ALA A 953 -17.55 0.72 -8.00
CA ALA A 953 -16.82 1.67 -8.84
C ALA A 953 -17.76 2.66 -9.55
N GLY A 954 -18.76 2.15 -10.28
CA GLY A 954 -19.92 2.95 -10.69
C GLY A 954 -21.06 2.13 -11.28
N THR A 955 -21.22 2.14 -12.60
CA THR A 955 -22.25 1.33 -13.31
C THR A 955 -21.88 1.19 -14.78
N ASP A 956 -21.38 0.02 -15.12
CA ASP A 956 -20.38 -0.11 -16.20
C ASP A 956 -20.90 -0.95 -17.36
N ILE A 957 -20.35 -0.76 -18.57
CA ILE A 957 -20.88 -1.35 -19.81
C ILE A 957 -19.82 -2.03 -20.68
N VAL A 958 -20.04 -3.31 -20.98
CA VAL A 958 -19.31 -4.04 -22.03
C VAL A 958 -20.05 -3.92 -23.37
N GLN A 959 -19.34 -3.49 -24.40
CA GLN A 959 -19.77 -3.53 -25.80
C GLN A 959 -19.01 -4.66 -26.51
N SER A 960 -19.61 -5.85 -26.57
CA SER A 960 -18.92 -7.05 -27.05
C SER A 960 -19.29 -7.41 -28.49
N SER A 961 -18.28 -7.62 -29.33
CA SER A 961 -18.43 -8.17 -30.69
C SER A 961 -18.30 -9.71 -30.73
N VAL A 962 -17.99 -10.32 -29.59
CA VAL A 962 -17.92 -11.78 -29.36
C VAL A 962 -18.99 -12.25 -28.36
N THR A 963 -19.19 -13.56 -28.26
CA THR A 963 -20.00 -14.15 -27.18
C THR A 963 -19.29 -13.92 -25.85
N TYR A 964 -19.91 -13.20 -24.91
CA TYR A 964 -19.24 -12.73 -23.69
C TYR A 964 -20.09 -12.94 -22.42
N ALA A 965 -19.42 -13.09 -21.29
CA ALA A 965 -20.01 -13.19 -19.96
C ALA A 965 -19.45 -12.08 -19.07
N LEU A 966 -20.31 -11.31 -18.40
CA LEU A 966 -19.86 -10.17 -17.59
C LEU A 966 -18.92 -10.61 -16.46
N ALA A 967 -17.83 -9.86 -16.29
CA ALA A 967 -16.96 -9.96 -15.12
C ALA A 967 -17.74 -9.58 -13.84
N ASN A 968 -17.18 -9.87 -12.67
CA ASN A 968 -17.74 -9.38 -11.40
C ASN A 968 -17.70 -7.84 -11.38
N ASN A 969 -18.66 -7.22 -10.70
CA ASN A 969 -18.77 -5.76 -10.56
C ASN A 969 -19.04 -4.99 -11.86
N VAL A 970 -19.62 -5.63 -12.89
CA VAL A 970 -20.05 -4.97 -14.13
C VAL A 970 -21.53 -5.25 -14.38
N GLU A 971 -22.32 -4.20 -14.63
CA GLU A 971 -23.78 -4.31 -14.69
C GLU A 971 -24.33 -4.50 -16.10
N ASN A 972 -23.78 -3.85 -17.13
CA ASN A 972 -24.39 -3.75 -18.45
C ASN A 972 -23.61 -4.52 -19.53
N LEU A 973 -24.33 -5.25 -20.39
CA LEU A 973 -23.79 -5.86 -21.61
C LEU A 973 -24.61 -5.39 -22.81
N THR A 974 -23.94 -4.94 -23.87
CA THR A 974 -24.54 -4.72 -25.18
C THR A 974 -23.75 -5.51 -26.22
N LEU A 975 -24.42 -6.43 -26.90
CA LEU A 975 -23.86 -7.15 -28.03
C LEU A 975 -23.85 -6.22 -29.25
N ILE A 976 -22.73 -6.15 -29.96
CA ILE A 976 -22.56 -5.27 -31.13
C ILE A 976 -22.29 -6.08 -32.41
N GLY A 977 -22.38 -5.41 -33.56
CA GLY A 977 -22.27 -6.04 -34.87
C GLY A 977 -23.50 -6.88 -35.27
N ASN A 978 -23.32 -7.76 -36.24
CA ASN A 978 -24.42 -8.51 -36.89
C ASN A 978 -24.23 -10.04 -36.77
N SER A 979 -23.36 -10.49 -35.86
CA SER A 979 -23.04 -11.90 -35.65
C SER A 979 -24.01 -12.53 -34.64
N ALA A 980 -24.38 -13.79 -34.83
CA ALA A 980 -25.13 -14.57 -33.84
C ALA A 980 -24.21 -14.97 -32.66
N ILE A 981 -24.02 -14.02 -31.74
CA ILE A 981 -23.27 -14.14 -30.48
C ILE A 981 -24.24 -14.22 -29.30
N ASN A 982 -23.75 -14.57 -28.10
CA ASN A 982 -24.57 -14.70 -26.89
C ASN A 982 -24.04 -13.80 -25.77
N GLY A 983 -24.92 -13.42 -24.85
CA GLY A 983 -24.59 -12.62 -23.68
C GLY A 983 -24.98 -13.32 -22.38
N PHE A 984 -24.09 -13.28 -21.39
CA PHE A 984 -24.35 -13.79 -20.05
C PHE A 984 -24.04 -12.69 -19.01
N GLY A 985 -24.92 -12.48 -18.04
CA GLY A 985 -24.66 -11.64 -16.87
C GLY A 985 -23.91 -12.42 -15.77
N ASN A 986 -24.00 -11.91 -14.54
CA ASN A 986 -23.25 -12.37 -13.38
C ASN A 986 -24.18 -12.66 -12.17
N SER A 987 -24.01 -11.94 -11.05
CA SER A 987 -24.84 -12.06 -9.84
C SER A 987 -25.30 -10.69 -9.30
N LEU A 988 -25.39 -9.70 -10.20
CA LEU A 988 -25.85 -8.34 -9.96
C LEU A 988 -27.11 -8.09 -10.79
N ASN A 989 -27.82 -6.99 -10.53
CA ASN A 989 -28.97 -6.60 -11.36
C ASN A 989 -28.47 -6.13 -12.74
N ASN A 990 -28.34 -7.05 -13.69
CA ASN A 990 -27.69 -6.78 -14.96
C ASN A 990 -28.65 -6.17 -16.00
N LYS A 991 -28.09 -5.55 -17.03
CA LYS A 991 -28.83 -5.07 -18.19
C LYS A 991 -28.19 -5.60 -19.48
N LEU A 992 -28.88 -6.49 -20.17
CA LEU A 992 -28.39 -7.16 -21.38
C LEU A 992 -29.18 -6.70 -22.61
N ILE A 993 -28.47 -6.25 -23.64
CA ILE A 993 -29.05 -5.85 -24.93
C ILE A 993 -28.41 -6.69 -26.04
N GLY A 994 -29.23 -7.38 -26.83
CA GLY A 994 -28.80 -8.12 -28.01
C GLY A 994 -28.54 -7.23 -29.23
N ASN A 995 -28.12 -7.85 -30.34
CA ASN A 995 -27.78 -7.19 -31.58
C ASN A 995 -28.89 -7.36 -32.66
N THR A 996 -28.52 -7.59 -33.92
CA THR A 996 -29.50 -7.77 -35.02
C THR A 996 -29.51 -9.21 -35.59
N ALA A 997 -29.15 -10.19 -34.78
CA ALA A 997 -29.11 -11.60 -35.12
C ALA A 997 -29.48 -12.44 -33.90
N SER A 998 -30.09 -13.61 -34.12
CA SER A 998 -30.48 -14.54 -33.04
C SER A 998 -29.40 -14.71 -31.96
N ASN A 999 -29.62 -14.09 -30.80
CA ASN A 999 -28.78 -14.19 -29.61
C ASN A 999 -29.43 -15.11 -28.57
N THR A 1000 -28.59 -15.71 -27.72
CA THR A 1000 -29.03 -16.17 -26.39
C THR A 1000 -28.58 -15.13 -25.37
N LEU A 1001 -29.52 -14.56 -24.62
CA LEU A 1001 -29.22 -13.70 -23.47
C LEU A 1001 -29.61 -14.44 -22.19
N THR A 1002 -28.70 -14.52 -21.23
CA THR A 1002 -28.95 -15.05 -19.88
C THR A 1002 -28.60 -13.97 -18.88
N GLY A 1003 -29.53 -13.58 -18.01
CA GLY A 1003 -29.27 -12.65 -16.91
C GLY A 1003 -28.33 -13.30 -15.89
N GLY A 1004 -28.85 -14.18 -15.05
CA GLY A 1004 -28.05 -15.02 -14.14
C GLY A 1004 -28.64 -15.06 -12.74
N ALA A 1005 -28.34 -14.05 -11.92
CA ALA A 1005 -28.95 -13.83 -10.62
C ALA A 1005 -28.89 -12.35 -10.25
N GLY A 1006 -29.97 -11.79 -9.74
CA GLY A 1006 -30.20 -10.34 -9.74
C GLY A 1006 -31.57 -10.05 -10.36
N ASN A 1007 -32.08 -8.83 -10.23
CA ASN A 1007 -33.30 -8.41 -10.94
C ASN A 1007 -32.90 -7.81 -12.29
N ASP A 1008 -32.87 -8.64 -13.33
CA ASP A 1008 -32.20 -8.33 -14.59
C ASP A 1008 -33.12 -7.64 -15.60
N ASN A 1009 -32.53 -6.94 -16.57
CA ASN A 1009 -33.22 -6.24 -17.65
C ASN A 1009 -32.69 -6.72 -19.01
N LEU A 1010 -33.40 -7.67 -19.63
CA LEU A 1010 -33.03 -8.28 -20.90
C LEU A 1010 -33.82 -7.63 -22.04
N ASN A 1011 -33.14 -7.33 -23.15
CA ASN A 1011 -33.76 -6.88 -24.39
C ASN A 1011 -33.12 -7.62 -25.57
N GLY A 1012 -33.87 -8.52 -26.22
CA GLY A 1012 -33.38 -9.27 -27.39
C GLY A 1012 -32.96 -8.33 -28.52
N GLY A 1013 -33.88 -7.44 -28.92
CA GLY A 1013 -33.60 -6.33 -29.82
C GLY A 1013 -34.26 -6.53 -31.18
N THR A 1014 -33.61 -7.28 -32.07
CA THR A 1014 -34.18 -7.72 -33.36
C THR A 1014 -33.55 -9.02 -33.83
N GLY A 1015 -34.37 -9.99 -34.22
CA GLY A 1015 -33.95 -11.36 -34.52
C GLY A 1015 -34.91 -12.39 -33.93
N ALA A 1016 -34.52 -13.66 -33.95
CA ALA A 1016 -35.27 -14.73 -33.28
C ALA A 1016 -34.45 -15.23 -32.09
N ASP A 1017 -34.65 -14.63 -30.92
CA ASP A 1017 -33.76 -14.75 -29.77
C ASP A 1017 -34.16 -15.86 -28.79
N THR A 1018 -33.30 -16.06 -27.80
CA THR A 1018 -33.58 -16.89 -26.62
C THR A 1018 -33.21 -16.12 -25.36
N LEU A 1019 -34.22 -15.68 -24.61
CA LEU A 1019 -34.07 -14.89 -23.40
C LEU A 1019 -34.32 -15.77 -22.17
N ILE A 1020 -33.39 -15.73 -21.23
CA ILE A 1020 -33.40 -16.46 -19.97
C ILE A 1020 -33.12 -15.40 -18.90
N GLY A 1021 -34.04 -15.20 -17.96
CA GLY A 1021 -33.83 -14.27 -16.84
C GLY A 1021 -32.73 -14.78 -15.91
N GLY A 1022 -33.10 -15.31 -14.76
CA GLY A 1022 -32.14 -15.90 -13.85
C GLY A 1022 -32.79 -16.27 -12.53
N LEU A 1023 -32.14 -15.91 -11.43
CA LEU A 1023 -32.71 -15.91 -10.08
C LEU A 1023 -32.97 -14.45 -9.67
N GLY A 1024 -34.19 -13.96 -9.87
CA GLY A 1024 -34.48 -12.53 -9.91
C GLY A 1024 -35.94 -12.12 -9.75
N ASN A 1025 -36.26 -11.00 -10.40
CA ASN A 1025 -37.61 -10.49 -10.69
C ASN A 1025 -37.46 -9.65 -11.96
N ASP A 1026 -37.32 -10.33 -13.08
CA ASP A 1026 -36.64 -9.79 -14.25
C ASP A 1026 -37.60 -9.05 -15.17
N ILE A 1027 -37.06 -8.13 -15.97
CA ILE A 1027 -37.81 -7.38 -16.98
C ILE A 1027 -37.30 -7.80 -18.36
N ILE A 1028 -38.16 -8.47 -19.12
CA ILE A 1028 -37.80 -9.05 -20.42
C ILE A 1028 -38.54 -8.33 -21.54
N TYR A 1029 -37.78 -7.62 -22.38
CA TYR A 1029 -38.20 -7.03 -23.64
C TYR A 1029 -37.84 -7.98 -24.78
N LEU A 1030 -38.81 -8.31 -25.62
CA LEU A 1030 -38.62 -9.17 -26.79
C LEU A 1030 -38.00 -8.35 -27.94
N GLY A 1031 -38.85 -7.59 -28.63
CA GLY A 1031 -38.45 -6.68 -29.70
C GLY A 1031 -39.61 -5.80 -30.17
N VAL A 1032 -39.46 -5.25 -31.38
CA VAL A 1032 -40.49 -4.43 -32.06
C VAL A 1032 -40.74 -4.86 -33.53
N ASP A 1033 -40.09 -5.93 -33.96
CA ASP A 1033 -40.01 -6.47 -35.32
C ASP A 1033 -40.96 -7.67 -35.53
N PHE A 1034 -40.57 -8.65 -36.36
CA PHE A 1034 -41.48 -9.68 -36.92
C PHE A 1034 -40.90 -11.10 -36.91
N ASP A 1035 -39.83 -11.35 -36.14
CA ASP A 1035 -39.18 -12.64 -36.08
C ASP A 1035 -39.88 -13.55 -35.04
N SER A 1036 -39.20 -14.36 -34.22
CA SER A 1036 -39.89 -15.31 -33.33
C SER A 1036 -39.07 -15.73 -32.13
N ASP A 1037 -39.23 -14.98 -31.05
CA ASP A 1037 -38.44 -15.12 -29.83
C ASP A 1037 -38.89 -16.30 -28.96
N ASN A 1038 -37.96 -16.75 -28.13
CA ASN A 1038 -38.20 -17.78 -27.12
C ASN A 1038 -37.81 -17.22 -25.75
N VAL A 1039 -38.70 -17.32 -24.76
CA VAL A 1039 -38.35 -17.06 -23.35
C VAL A 1039 -38.42 -18.38 -22.60
N LEU A 1040 -37.40 -18.69 -21.80
CA LEU A 1040 -37.26 -19.96 -21.10
C LEU A 1040 -37.14 -19.75 -19.58
N TYR A 1041 -38.03 -20.41 -18.84
CA TYR A 1041 -38.14 -20.32 -17.38
C TYR A 1041 -37.85 -21.65 -16.69
N ASN A 1042 -37.08 -21.60 -15.60
CA ASN A 1042 -36.78 -22.73 -14.72
C ASN A 1042 -37.50 -22.59 -13.36
N LEU A 1043 -37.09 -23.41 -12.39
CA LEU A 1043 -37.80 -23.63 -11.13
C LEU A 1043 -37.03 -23.01 -9.97
N GLY A 1044 -37.36 -21.76 -9.66
CA GLY A 1044 -36.69 -20.92 -8.66
C GLY A 1044 -36.51 -19.47 -9.11
N ASP A 1045 -36.76 -19.22 -10.40
CA ASP A 1045 -36.32 -18.05 -11.14
C ASP A 1045 -36.90 -16.71 -10.65
N GLY A 1046 -38.10 -16.68 -10.07
CA GLY A 1046 -38.61 -15.50 -9.38
C GLY A 1046 -40.05 -15.10 -9.74
N ALA A 1047 -40.24 -13.81 -10.05
CA ALA A 1047 -41.51 -13.21 -10.44
C ALA A 1047 -41.33 -12.13 -11.52
N ASP A 1048 -41.25 -12.59 -12.77
CA ASP A 1048 -40.74 -11.80 -13.90
C ASP A 1048 -41.85 -11.11 -14.70
N THR A 1049 -41.47 -10.05 -15.42
CA THR A 1049 -42.35 -9.19 -16.21
C THR A 1049 -41.91 -9.15 -17.68
N ILE A 1050 -42.76 -9.67 -18.58
CA ILE A 1050 -42.50 -9.61 -20.03
C ILE A 1050 -43.24 -8.41 -20.66
N TYR A 1051 -42.54 -7.65 -21.49
CA TYR A 1051 -43.09 -6.60 -22.35
C TYR A 1051 -42.98 -6.97 -23.84
N GLN A 1052 -44.13 -6.97 -24.53
CA GLN A 1052 -44.24 -7.22 -25.97
C GLN A 1052 -44.99 -6.06 -26.64
N PHE A 1053 -44.38 -5.41 -27.65
CA PHE A 1053 -44.85 -4.12 -28.16
C PHE A 1053 -45.62 -4.15 -29.49
N ASN A 1054 -45.57 -5.24 -30.26
CA ASN A 1054 -46.12 -5.26 -31.63
C ASN A 1054 -46.94 -6.52 -31.96
N ARG A 1055 -47.42 -6.60 -33.21
CA ARG A 1055 -48.48 -7.51 -33.65
C ARG A 1055 -48.06 -8.34 -34.86
N ASP A 1056 -48.45 -9.62 -34.84
CA ASP A 1056 -48.52 -10.55 -35.99
C ASP A 1056 -47.22 -11.28 -36.45
N ALA A 1057 -46.40 -11.90 -35.57
CA ALA A 1057 -45.54 -13.07 -35.95
C ALA A 1057 -45.00 -13.95 -34.79
N GLY A 1058 -45.58 -15.14 -34.55
CA GLY A 1058 -44.81 -16.36 -34.24
C GLY A 1058 -44.16 -16.64 -32.86
N ASP A 1059 -43.96 -15.65 -31.98
CA ASP A 1059 -43.26 -15.77 -30.67
C ASP A 1059 -43.71 -16.95 -29.76
N ARG A 1060 -42.78 -17.44 -28.92
CA ARG A 1060 -42.96 -18.64 -28.09
C ARG A 1060 -42.40 -18.51 -26.67
N ILE A 1061 -43.24 -18.10 -25.73
CA ILE A 1061 -42.91 -18.20 -24.32
C ILE A 1061 -43.03 -19.68 -23.89
N GLY A 1062 -41.91 -20.26 -23.45
CA GLY A 1062 -41.79 -21.66 -23.02
C GLY A 1062 -41.76 -21.79 -21.50
N PHE A 1063 -42.61 -22.65 -20.94
CA PHE A 1063 -42.80 -22.76 -19.49
C PHE A 1063 -42.49 -24.16 -18.96
N THR A 1064 -41.74 -24.20 -17.86
CA THR A 1064 -41.40 -25.43 -17.12
C THR A 1064 -41.42 -25.15 -15.60
N ASN A 1065 -42.48 -25.60 -14.91
CA ASN A 1065 -42.64 -25.52 -13.44
C ASN A 1065 -42.56 -24.10 -12.81
N LEU A 1066 -43.39 -23.16 -13.29
CA LEU A 1066 -43.51 -21.79 -12.75
C LEU A 1066 -44.01 -21.68 -11.29
N SER A 1067 -43.61 -20.60 -10.62
CA SER A 1067 -44.21 -20.02 -9.41
C SER A 1067 -45.34 -19.02 -9.73
N SER A 1068 -44.99 -17.89 -10.36
CA SER A 1068 -45.88 -16.78 -10.74
C SER A 1068 -45.27 -15.91 -11.84
N ILE A 1069 -46.07 -15.39 -12.76
CA ILE A 1069 -45.63 -14.48 -13.84
C ILE A 1069 -46.73 -13.48 -14.22
N ASP A 1070 -46.36 -12.22 -14.47
CA ASP A 1070 -47.30 -11.14 -14.85
C ASP A 1070 -46.98 -10.62 -16.27
N ILE A 1071 -47.89 -10.86 -17.21
CA ILE A 1071 -47.65 -10.60 -18.64
C ILE A 1071 -48.47 -9.39 -19.13
N HIS A 1072 -47.76 -8.35 -19.56
CA HIS A 1072 -48.35 -7.08 -20.02
C HIS A 1072 -48.42 -7.01 -21.55
N THR A 1073 -49.62 -7.22 -22.11
CA THR A 1073 -49.85 -7.17 -23.57
C THR A 1073 -50.67 -5.95 -23.96
N ASN A 1074 -50.22 -5.22 -25.00
CA ASN A 1074 -50.94 -4.06 -25.56
C ASN A 1074 -51.54 -4.34 -26.97
N GLY A 1075 -51.73 -5.62 -27.30
CA GLY A 1075 -52.06 -6.09 -28.64
C GLY A 1075 -53.26 -7.05 -28.70
N ILE A 1076 -53.62 -7.44 -29.92
CA ILE A 1076 -54.66 -8.44 -30.22
C ILE A 1076 -53.98 -9.60 -30.97
N ASN A 1077 -54.26 -10.84 -30.53
CA ASN A 1077 -53.70 -12.10 -31.04
C ASN A 1077 -52.23 -12.42 -30.69
N THR A 1078 -51.93 -12.71 -29.42
CA THR A 1078 -50.67 -13.39 -29.00
C THR A 1078 -50.87 -14.93 -28.96
N TYR A 1079 -49.91 -15.70 -29.50
CA TYR A 1079 -50.03 -17.15 -29.74
C TYR A 1079 -49.33 -18.01 -28.66
N PHE A 1080 -49.90 -18.08 -27.46
CA PHE A 1080 -49.34 -18.90 -26.36
C PHE A 1080 -49.34 -20.41 -26.68
N ARG A 1081 -48.20 -21.07 -26.44
CA ARG A 1081 -48.02 -22.53 -26.52
C ARG A 1081 -47.50 -23.08 -25.19
N LEU A 1082 -48.39 -23.67 -24.40
CA LEU A 1082 -48.02 -24.27 -23.10
C LEU A 1082 -47.56 -25.72 -23.30
N SER A 1083 -46.29 -26.01 -22.96
CA SER A 1083 -45.77 -27.37 -22.81
C SER A 1083 -46.28 -28.04 -21.52
N ASP A 1084 -46.24 -29.38 -21.49
CA ASP A 1084 -46.75 -30.18 -20.37
C ASP A 1084 -45.97 -29.92 -19.06
N GLY A 1085 -46.53 -29.18 -18.08
CA GLY A 1085 -45.91 -29.01 -16.75
C GLY A 1085 -46.10 -27.68 -16.00
N ILE A 1086 -47.26 -27.02 -16.08
CA ILE A 1086 -47.51 -25.74 -15.36
C ILE A 1086 -48.23 -25.97 -14.03
N THR A 1087 -47.78 -25.30 -12.96
CA THR A 1087 -48.34 -25.33 -11.60
C THR A 1087 -48.28 -23.99 -10.86
N GLY A 1088 -48.51 -22.86 -11.56
CA GLY A 1088 -48.50 -21.50 -11.00
C GLY A 1088 -49.71 -20.66 -11.40
N ASN A 1089 -49.85 -19.47 -10.80
CA ASN A 1089 -50.83 -18.46 -11.21
C ASN A 1089 -50.19 -17.49 -12.22
N ALA A 1090 -50.95 -17.07 -13.25
CA ALA A 1090 -50.53 -16.04 -14.19
C ALA A 1090 -51.63 -14.99 -14.35
N SER A 1091 -51.26 -13.70 -14.34
CA SER A 1091 -52.17 -12.58 -14.59
C SER A 1091 -51.99 -12.04 -16.01
N PHE A 1092 -53.08 -11.51 -16.59
CA PHE A 1092 -53.10 -11.02 -17.96
C PHE A 1092 -53.85 -9.68 -18.03
N ALA A 1093 -53.13 -8.61 -18.38
CA ALA A 1093 -53.72 -7.27 -18.53
C ALA A 1093 -54.21 -7.02 -19.98
N THR A 1094 -55.50 -6.71 -20.11
CA THR A 1094 -56.14 -6.01 -21.25
C THR A 1094 -55.73 -6.41 -22.68
N GLY A 1095 -56.24 -7.53 -23.19
CA GLY A 1095 -56.12 -7.89 -24.61
C GLY A 1095 -57.16 -8.91 -25.07
N ALA A 1096 -57.34 -9.06 -26.39
CA ALA A 1096 -58.10 -10.16 -26.96
C ALA A 1096 -57.17 -11.37 -27.19
N LEU A 1097 -57.25 -12.33 -26.26
CA LEU A 1097 -56.33 -13.48 -26.16
C LEU A 1097 -56.79 -14.66 -27.03
N LEU A 1098 -55.86 -15.31 -27.74
CA LEU A 1098 -56.11 -16.53 -28.53
C LEU A 1098 -55.17 -17.67 -28.11
N MET A 1099 -55.43 -18.24 -26.93
CA MET A 1099 -54.61 -19.31 -26.35
C MET A 1099 -54.82 -20.64 -27.08
N THR A 1100 -53.75 -21.25 -27.60
CA THR A 1100 -53.79 -22.54 -28.32
C THR A 1100 -53.07 -23.63 -27.53
N LEU A 1101 -53.83 -24.40 -26.75
CA LEU A 1101 -53.33 -25.48 -25.92
C LEU A 1101 -53.07 -26.75 -26.76
N VAL A 1102 -51.83 -27.25 -26.78
CA VAL A 1102 -51.46 -28.50 -27.48
C VAL A 1102 -50.61 -29.37 -26.56
N SER A 1103 -51.18 -30.48 -26.08
CA SER A 1103 -50.46 -31.46 -25.24
C SER A 1103 -50.17 -32.73 -26.04
N SER A 1104 -48.98 -33.29 -25.83
CA SER A 1104 -48.55 -34.56 -26.43
C SER A 1104 -49.13 -35.79 -25.72
N SER A 1105 -49.67 -35.61 -24.51
CA SER A 1105 -50.20 -36.67 -23.64
C SER A 1105 -51.69 -36.52 -23.29
N GLY A 1106 -52.27 -35.33 -23.49
CA GLY A 1106 -53.67 -35.02 -23.26
C GLY A 1106 -53.93 -34.36 -21.89
N PHE A 1107 -54.81 -33.36 -21.88
CA PHE A 1107 -55.08 -32.56 -20.69
C PHE A 1107 -55.86 -33.33 -19.62
N THR A 1108 -55.39 -33.26 -18.37
CA THR A 1108 -56.15 -33.70 -17.19
C THR A 1108 -56.72 -32.48 -16.45
N SER A 1109 -57.86 -32.67 -15.78
CA SER A 1109 -58.83 -31.59 -15.49
C SER A 1109 -58.45 -30.56 -14.42
N ASN A 1110 -57.27 -30.62 -13.81
CA ASN A 1110 -57.02 -30.01 -12.51
C ASN A 1110 -55.96 -28.90 -12.48
N ASN A 1111 -55.26 -28.61 -13.59
CA ASN A 1111 -54.02 -27.81 -13.60
C ASN A 1111 -54.13 -26.42 -14.28
N ILE A 1112 -55.33 -25.89 -14.54
CA ILE A 1112 -55.50 -24.56 -15.14
C ILE A 1112 -56.49 -23.72 -14.34
N GLY A 1113 -55.97 -22.75 -13.59
CA GLY A 1113 -56.72 -21.64 -13.02
C GLY A 1113 -56.45 -20.37 -13.81
N LEU A 1114 -57.49 -19.72 -14.34
CA LEU A 1114 -57.40 -18.44 -15.05
C LEU A 1114 -58.36 -17.45 -14.40
N ASN A 1115 -57.83 -16.33 -13.90
CA ASN A 1115 -58.61 -15.32 -13.20
C ASN A 1115 -58.72 -14.05 -14.05
N LEU A 1116 -59.79 -13.96 -14.86
CA LEU A 1116 -60.04 -12.83 -15.75
C LEU A 1116 -60.81 -11.73 -15.03
N THR A 1117 -60.21 -10.55 -14.85
CA THR A 1117 -60.89 -9.38 -14.30
C THR A 1117 -61.36 -8.43 -15.40
N ASN A 1118 -62.66 -8.12 -15.40
CA ASN A 1118 -63.43 -7.22 -16.28
C ASN A 1118 -64.00 -7.82 -17.58
N ASP A 1119 -65.16 -7.27 -17.99
CA ASP A 1119 -66.06 -7.83 -19.01
C ASP A 1119 -65.51 -7.75 -20.45
N ASN A 1120 -64.99 -8.86 -20.98
CA ASN A 1120 -64.84 -9.09 -22.43
C ASN A 1120 -64.91 -10.58 -22.81
N THR A 1121 -65.32 -10.88 -24.04
CA THR A 1121 -65.61 -12.25 -24.50
C THR A 1121 -64.35 -13.00 -24.99
N ALA A 1122 -63.87 -13.96 -24.21
CA ALA A 1122 -62.88 -14.94 -24.67
C ALA A 1122 -63.51 -15.97 -25.64
N THR A 1123 -62.79 -16.35 -26.70
CA THR A 1123 -63.20 -17.39 -27.65
C THR A 1123 -62.19 -18.54 -27.64
N PHE A 1124 -62.63 -19.74 -27.26
CA PHE A 1124 -61.79 -20.93 -27.19
C PHE A 1124 -62.00 -21.81 -28.42
N LEU A 1125 -60.93 -22.23 -29.08
CA LEU A 1125 -60.94 -23.21 -30.17
C LEU A 1125 -60.12 -24.43 -29.76
N PHE A 1126 -60.80 -25.54 -29.51
CA PHE A 1126 -60.18 -26.85 -29.31
C PHE A 1126 -60.10 -27.58 -30.66
N ALA A 1127 -59.00 -28.32 -30.88
CA ALA A 1127 -58.74 -29.13 -32.07
C ALA A 1127 -58.48 -30.59 -31.68
#